data_AF-A0A816ZDP6-F1
#
_entry.id   AF-A0A816ZDP6-F1
#
_cell.length_a   1.000
_cell.length_b   1.000
_cell.length_c   1.000
_cell.angle_alpha   90.00
_cell.angle_beta   90.00
_cell.angle_gamma   90.00
#
_symmetry.space_group_name_H-M   'P 1'
#
loop_
_entity.id
_entity.type
_entity.pdbx_description
1 polymer ?
#
loop_
_entity_poly.entity_id
_entity_poly.type
_entity_poly.pdbx_seq_one_letter_code
_entity_poly.pdbx_strand_id
1 'polypeptide(L)'
;MFLMFLGVSNIEMPSKNHYFCPLCVESKPNSTFRKLFKHLQYVHIGEANFKIRCELGPLCGTLYSTFASYKTHIYREHADILEETTGIEEVPRDPNICNDAASNLTCNVTDLGSDSEIDDMEDVENEEDEDTDVDDIICWPSFKEILPLLLEKNNDLDSFEKFYLQFLLDLREGHSLPQNIIQVVTSTVRSLIEFIYELLKSSINCSSFKDQQTASFASTTEFILLTDLKNVFTNVIEKMAYVTKNEHHFLKLCRKYFSYESAKEIKLDNPNEVAYYVPIHYSIQQMTSNPYILDILIKNFNQMINRNAHDTDLMFDYRHASQAKLHPVLKSKPDALLFQLYVDEIGLTNPIGAKKDTQKVTMLYFQLADLPDTVKSMVKSIGLLAMCHTKFLSSKSNRLKFFEPIVQDLNTLQTSGIFIPALRTQLNFAFTVLAGDNLGSNDIGGFQKNFNNGQFCRHCHINYDQRLMPLSQISHLHRTRDQHDNLVQQVINLNNDFILQGVVGISPFSKLIGFHATTSLPSDLMHDFNEGVCSQILLAMIKEASAKRILSYGEIEERLMSFEYGLNDKPNKGPAVRKKHLNKGKIVGTASQKMCLFKLFPIIFHEIIDLLDTKEIYICLREIISLVYASPFRKSWLSYLHSLTVRFQCLIVHMLPNVIIPKVHFITHYAKQIEMYGPSIRHWCMRFESKHQMFKQLAVKSNNFKNILYTLSKRHQLRQCLFLSLPNYYKIVREGYSATEKDLCTLPADVRKLLQGNTTYFDGRTKVMEYQRLKFDNIMFIKGSVFVNKLTEEEEIPSFLHVIFILKIDNDWLLIVEQLQTVAFNESLWSYELEHTHLLSIKQPNQLIHVLPKGLDIYELNEKSFVNIFSRLTAEKK
;
A
#
# COMPACT_ATOMS: atom_id res chain seq x y z
N MET A 1 40.21 21.42 -1.30
CA MET A 1 41.33 22.08 -0.59
C MET A 1 42.71 21.53 -0.98
N PHE A 2 42.84 20.37 -1.63
CA PHE A 2 44.13 19.76 -2.01
C PHE A 2 44.64 20.10 -3.43
N LEU A 3 43.97 21.02 -4.15
CA LEU A 3 44.31 21.39 -5.54
C LEU A 3 44.84 22.83 -5.69
N MET A 4 45.06 23.56 -4.60
CA MET A 4 45.54 24.95 -4.65
C MET A 4 47.06 25.10 -4.58
N PHE A 5 47.83 24.00 -4.53
CA PHE A 5 49.30 24.04 -4.30
C PHE A 5 50.17 23.77 -5.53
N LEU A 6 49.60 23.56 -6.72
CA LEU A 6 50.38 23.34 -7.94
C LEU A 6 50.02 24.42 -8.97
N GLY A 7 50.79 25.51 -8.95
CA GLY A 7 50.71 26.60 -9.91
C GLY A 7 51.07 26.14 -11.32
N VAL A 8 50.10 25.59 -12.03
CA VAL A 8 50.16 25.35 -13.48
C VAL A 8 49.02 26.14 -14.11
N SER A 9 49.37 27.31 -14.63
CA SER A 9 48.56 28.09 -15.54
C SER A 9 48.57 27.44 -16.93
N ASN A 10 47.39 27.41 -17.57
CA ASN A 10 47.11 27.04 -18.95
C ASN A 10 47.19 25.54 -19.30
N ILE A 11 46.04 24.87 -19.20
CA ILE A 11 45.65 23.84 -20.16
C ILE A 11 44.35 24.34 -20.80
N GLU A 12 44.43 24.67 -22.09
CA GLU A 12 43.28 24.98 -22.93
C GLU A 12 42.32 23.78 -22.89
N MET A 13 41.05 24.01 -22.52
CA MET A 13 40.02 23.00 -22.63
C MET A 13 39.70 22.74 -24.11
N PRO A 14 39.77 21.49 -24.60
CA PRO A 14 39.40 21.21 -25.98
C PRO A 14 37.90 21.41 -26.18
N SER A 15 37.56 22.02 -27.32
CA SER A 15 36.20 22.32 -27.80
C SER A 15 35.21 21.17 -27.61
N LYS A 16 34.03 21.47 -27.06
CA LYS A 16 32.87 20.57 -26.92
C LYS A 16 32.56 19.84 -28.24
N ASN A 17 32.33 18.52 -28.19
CA ASN A 17 31.83 17.61 -29.25
C ASN A 17 32.82 16.61 -29.89
N HIS A 18 33.80 16.11 -29.14
CA HIS A 18 34.62 14.97 -29.58
C HIS A 18 34.79 13.94 -28.45
N TYR A 19 34.44 12.68 -28.72
CA TYR A 19 34.48 11.57 -27.75
C TYR A 19 35.58 10.56 -28.11
N PHE A 20 36.43 10.25 -27.14
CA PHE A 20 37.56 9.33 -27.34
C PHE A 20 37.22 7.93 -26.84
N CYS A 21 37.76 6.90 -27.49
CA CYS A 21 37.68 5.54 -26.99
C CYS A 21 38.74 5.33 -25.92
N PRO A 22 38.37 4.99 -24.66
CA PRO A 22 39.34 4.80 -23.58
C PRO A 22 40.26 3.58 -23.76
N LEU A 23 39.91 2.68 -24.70
CA LEU A 23 40.63 1.42 -24.95
C LEU A 23 41.60 1.50 -26.13
N CYS A 24 41.52 2.55 -26.94
CA CYS A 24 42.40 2.76 -28.09
C CYS A 24 43.50 3.76 -27.75
N VAL A 25 44.75 3.34 -27.85
CA VAL A 25 45.94 4.16 -27.55
C VAL A 25 46.07 5.36 -28.51
N GLU A 26 45.50 5.29 -29.73
CA GLU A 26 45.49 6.37 -30.73
C GLU A 26 44.11 6.49 -31.43
N SER A 27 43.02 6.68 -30.68
CA SER A 27 41.71 6.84 -31.32
C SER A 27 41.54 8.21 -31.99
N LYS A 28 41.13 8.21 -33.27
CA LYS A 28 40.53 9.40 -33.89
C LYS A 28 39.29 9.80 -33.08
N PRO A 29 39.10 11.09 -32.77
CA PRO A 29 37.95 11.54 -32.00
C PRO A 29 36.63 11.18 -32.71
N ASN A 30 35.69 10.60 -31.97
CA ASN A 30 34.35 10.30 -32.48
C ASN A 30 33.47 11.55 -32.36
N SER A 31 32.88 11.97 -33.46
CA SER A 31 32.03 13.17 -33.49
C SER A 31 30.70 13.03 -32.74
N THR A 32 30.29 11.81 -32.38
CA THR A 32 29.06 11.53 -31.60
C THR A 32 29.21 10.27 -30.74
N PHE A 33 28.42 10.17 -29.66
CA PHE A 33 28.35 8.96 -28.82
C PHE A 33 27.93 7.71 -29.58
N ARG A 34 27.03 7.85 -30.57
CA ARG A 34 26.62 6.73 -31.41
C ARG A 34 27.79 6.15 -32.21
N LYS A 35 28.73 6.99 -32.67
CA LYS A 35 29.96 6.54 -33.33
C LYS A 35 30.92 5.88 -32.35
N LEU A 36 31.06 6.43 -31.13
CA LEU A 36 31.84 5.78 -30.07
C LEU A 36 31.28 4.40 -29.70
N PHE A 37 29.96 4.26 -29.55
CA PHE A 37 29.32 2.97 -29.27
C PHE A 37 29.49 1.98 -30.41
N LYS A 38 29.33 2.40 -31.67
CA LYS A 38 29.63 1.54 -32.81
C LYS A 38 31.10 1.11 -32.79
N HIS A 39 32.02 2.03 -32.54
CA HIS A 39 33.45 1.71 -32.45
C HIS A 39 33.72 0.68 -31.34
N LEU A 40 33.23 0.89 -30.12
CA LEU A 40 33.38 -0.07 -29.01
C LEU A 40 32.75 -1.43 -29.32
N GLN A 41 31.57 -1.43 -29.94
CA GLN A 41 30.86 -2.65 -30.33
C GLN A 41 31.58 -3.42 -31.44
N TYR A 42 32.18 -2.75 -32.43
CA TYR A 42 32.83 -3.42 -33.56
C TYR A 42 34.31 -3.74 -33.31
N VAL A 43 35.00 -2.98 -32.47
CA VAL A 43 36.45 -3.11 -32.26
C VAL A 43 36.79 -3.85 -30.97
N HIS A 44 36.07 -3.60 -29.88
CA HIS A 44 36.51 -4.05 -28.54
C HIS A 44 35.62 -5.13 -27.90
N ILE A 45 34.39 -5.36 -28.39
CA ILE A 45 33.45 -6.30 -27.74
C ILE A 45 33.97 -7.75 -27.68
N GLY A 46 34.83 -8.13 -28.64
CA GLY A 46 35.42 -9.46 -28.74
C GLY A 46 36.74 -9.63 -27.97
N GLU A 47 37.24 -8.59 -27.30
CA GLU A 47 38.45 -8.69 -26.50
C GLU A 47 38.21 -9.55 -25.25
N ALA A 48 39.02 -10.59 -25.07
CA ALA A 48 38.85 -11.59 -24.00
C ALA A 48 38.83 -10.99 -22.57
N ASN A 49 39.30 -9.75 -22.39
CA ASN A 49 39.35 -9.02 -21.12
C ASN A 49 38.80 -7.59 -21.25
N PHE A 50 37.71 -7.39 -21.98
CA PHE A 50 37.07 -6.07 -22.10
C PHE A 50 36.83 -5.45 -20.72
N LYS A 51 37.50 -4.32 -20.44
CA LYS A 51 37.34 -3.53 -19.23
C LYS A 51 37.38 -2.06 -19.56
N ILE A 52 36.24 -1.39 -19.51
CA ILE A 52 36.12 0.03 -19.83
C ILE A 52 35.75 0.83 -18.59
N ARG A 53 36.44 1.94 -18.37
CA ARG A 53 36.14 2.90 -17.33
C ARG A 53 35.27 4.02 -17.89
N CYS A 54 34.23 4.41 -17.17
CA CYS A 54 33.48 5.61 -17.51
C CYS A 54 34.22 6.87 -17.06
N GLU A 55 34.50 7.77 -17.99
CA GLU A 55 35.23 9.03 -17.74
C GLU A 55 34.34 10.26 -17.95
N LEU A 56 33.03 10.07 -18.11
CA LEU A 56 32.08 11.10 -18.56
C LEU A 56 31.52 11.96 -17.40
N GLY A 57 32.35 12.20 -16.39
CA GLY A 57 32.02 13.06 -15.27
C GLY A 57 33.09 12.99 -14.17
N PRO A 58 33.30 14.08 -13.41
CA PRO A 58 34.40 14.17 -12.45
C PRO A 58 34.33 13.16 -11.29
N LEU A 59 33.18 12.50 -11.08
CA LEU A 59 32.94 11.53 -10.00
C LEU A 59 32.49 10.14 -10.48
N CYS A 60 32.36 9.90 -11.78
CA CYS A 60 31.80 8.63 -12.26
C CYS A 60 32.81 7.48 -12.11
N GLY A 61 33.82 7.40 -12.98
CA GLY A 61 34.97 6.51 -12.80
C GLY A 61 34.69 5.00 -12.73
N THR A 62 33.43 4.57 -12.91
CA THR A 62 32.98 3.19 -12.74
C THR A 62 33.55 2.28 -13.84
N LEU A 63 33.96 1.07 -13.46
CA LEU A 63 34.57 0.09 -14.35
C LEU A 63 33.54 -0.97 -14.78
N TYR A 64 33.48 -1.27 -16.07
CA TYR A 64 32.56 -2.24 -16.65
C TYR A 64 33.32 -3.34 -17.37
N SER A 65 32.92 -4.59 -17.12
CA SER A 65 33.46 -5.78 -17.78
C SER A 65 32.69 -6.19 -19.04
N THR A 66 31.59 -5.50 -19.37
CA THR A 66 30.82 -5.76 -20.60
C THR A 66 30.38 -4.44 -21.25
N PHE A 67 30.31 -4.43 -22.58
CA PHE A 67 29.86 -3.26 -23.34
C PHE A 67 28.38 -2.93 -23.06
N ALA A 68 27.53 -3.94 -22.90
CA ALA A 68 26.10 -3.75 -22.60
C ALA A 68 25.89 -2.99 -21.28
N SER A 69 26.60 -3.37 -20.21
CA SER A 69 26.51 -2.69 -18.92
C SER A 69 27.06 -1.26 -18.97
N TYR A 70 28.16 -1.05 -19.71
CA TYR A 70 28.71 0.29 -19.95
C TYR A 70 27.74 1.20 -20.70
N LYS A 71 27.09 0.68 -21.76
CA LYS A 71 26.10 1.40 -22.56
C LYS A 71 24.88 1.78 -21.72
N THR A 72 24.32 0.84 -20.95
CA THR A 72 23.18 1.10 -20.06
C THR A 72 23.52 2.14 -19.00
N HIS A 73 24.72 2.09 -18.43
CA HIS A 73 25.18 3.09 -17.47
C HIS A 73 25.22 4.50 -18.08
N ILE A 74 25.77 4.68 -19.28
CA ILE A 74 25.83 6.00 -19.92
C ILE A 74 24.43 6.56 -20.18
N TYR A 75 23.48 5.73 -20.63
CA TYR A 75 22.10 6.19 -20.82
C TYR A 75 21.37 6.54 -19.52
N ARG A 76 21.77 5.98 -18.38
CA ARG A 76 21.10 6.21 -17.08
C ARG A 76 21.73 7.36 -16.28
N GLU A 77 23.05 7.42 -16.23
CA GLU A 77 23.79 8.34 -15.35
C GLU A 77 24.39 9.55 -16.09
N HIS A 78 24.36 9.53 -17.42
CA HIS A 78 24.92 10.58 -18.28
C HIS A 78 23.95 10.98 -19.40
N ALA A 79 22.63 10.83 -19.16
CA ALA A 79 21.57 11.21 -20.11
C ALA A 79 21.69 12.67 -20.55
N ASP A 80 21.97 13.56 -19.60
CA ASP A 80 22.12 15.00 -19.80
C ASP A 80 23.25 15.35 -20.81
N ILE A 81 24.31 14.53 -20.83
CA ILE A 81 25.47 14.68 -21.75
C ILE A 81 25.11 14.17 -23.15
N LEU A 82 24.16 13.24 -23.26
CA LEU A 82 23.64 12.73 -24.52
C LEU A 82 22.66 13.72 -25.18
N GLU A 83 21.85 14.44 -24.39
CA GLU A 83 20.86 15.39 -24.88
C GLU A 83 21.48 16.69 -25.43
N GLU A 84 22.61 17.16 -24.91
CA GLU A 84 23.33 18.32 -25.46
C GLU A 84 23.90 18.08 -26.89
N THR A 85 23.91 16.82 -27.39
CA THR A 85 24.54 16.47 -28.69
C THR A 85 23.59 15.97 -29.78
N THR A 86 22.28 15.96 -29.55
CA THR A 86 21.29 15.54 -30.55
C THR A 86 20.46 16.72 -31.06
N GLY A 87 21.02 17.47 -32.01
CA GLY A 87 20.20 18.21 -32.95
C GLY A 87 19.45 17.22 -33.85
N ILE A 88 18.12 17.19 -33.71
CA ILE A 88 17.07 16.72 -34.64
C ILE A 88 17.52 15.65 -35.65
N GLU A 89 17.11 14.39 -35.44
CA GLU A 89 16.58 13.48 -36.48
C GLU A 89 16.07 12.17 -35.86
N GLU A 90 14.84 11.78 -36.25
CA GLU A 90 14.11 10.58 -35.82
C GLU A 90 14.87 9.29 -36.15
N VAL A 91 14.83 8.29 -35.27
CA VAL A 91 15.40 6.96 -35.55
C VAL A 91 14.26 5.92 -35.62
N PRO A 92 14.12 5.18 -36.74
CA PRO A 92 13.13 4.12 -36.89
C PRO A 92 13.54 2.85 -36.12
N ARG A 93 12.57 2.17 -35.50
CA ARG A 93 12.74 0.86 -34.86
C ARG A 93 12.65 -0.25 -35.91
N ASP A 94 13.74 -0.98 -36.12
CA ASP A 94 13.78 -2.17 -36.99
C ASP A 94 13.56 -3.45 -36.14
N PRO A 95 12.54 -4.27 -36.42
CA PRO A 95 12.10 -5.36 -35.56
C PRO A 95 12.70 -6.74 -35.92
N ASN A 96 14.01 -6.83 -36.19
CA ASN A 96 14.65 -8.12 -36.48
C ASN A 96 16.06 -8.23 -35.90
N ILE A 97 16.19 -8.69 -34.65
CA ILE A 97 17.35 -9.48 -34.20
C ILE A 97 16.80 -10.65 -33.39
N CYS A 98 16.73 -11.80 -34.06
CA CYS A 98 16.34 -13.09 -33.51
C CYS A 98 17.46 -13.68 -32.65
N ASN A 99 17.05 -14.29 -31.53
CA ASN A 99 17.88 -15.15 -30.69
C ASN A 99 18.19 -16.44 -31.45
N ASP A 100 19.47 -16.77 -31.60
CA ASP A 100 19.93 -18.12 -31.88
C ASP A 100 21.17 -18.43 -31.04
N ALA A 101 21.00 -19.35 -30.09
CA ALA A 101 22.01 -20.34 -29.69
C ALA A 101 21.39 -21.30 -28.66
N ALA A 102 20.65 -22.30 -29.15
CA ALA A 102 20.50 -23.58 -28.45
C ALA A 102 21.56 -24.53 -29.01
N SER A 103 22.36 -25.15 -28.13
CA SER A 103 23.19 -26.30 -28.49
C SER A 103 22.62 -27.56 -27.81
N ASN A 104 21.99 -28.37 -28.68
CA ASN A 104 21.68 -29.79 -28.62
C ASN A 104 22.24 -30.65 -27.47
N LEU A 105 21.34 -31.44 -26.88
CA LEU A 105 21.58 -32.85 -26.57
C LEU A 105 20.25 -33.62 -26.65
N THR A 106 20.21 -34.57 -27.58
CA THR A 106 19.09 -35.46 -27.92
C THR A 106 18.95 -36.62 -26.94
N CYS A 107 17.71 -36.95 -26.56
CA CYS A 107 17.28 -38.33 -26.28
C CYS A 107 15.73 -38.40 -26.31
N ASN A 108 15.19 -39.13 -27.29
CA ASN A 108 13.79 -39.54 -27.32
C ASN A 108 13.55 -40.69 -26.33
N VAL A 109 12.36 -40.76 -25.74
CA VAL A 109 11.37 -41.88 -25.84
C VAL A 109 10.39 -41.82 -24.66
N THR A 110 9.15 -41.46 -25.02
CA THR A 110 7.82 -41.81 -24.48
C THR A 110 7.61 -42.11 -22.98
N ASP A 111 6.69 -41.37 -22.36
CA ASP A 111 5.64 -42.01 -21.56
C ASP A 111 4.33 -41.19 -21.51
N LEU A 112 3.23 -41.92 -21.40
CA LEU A 112 1.83 -41.49 -21.42
C LEU A 112 1.38 -40.92 -20.06
N GLY A 113 0.53 -39.88 -20.09
CA GLY A 113 -0.64 -39.82 -19.21
C GLY A 113 -0.66 -38.80 -18.07
N SER A 114 -1.88 -38.31 -17.84
CA SER A 114 -2.44 -37.51 -16.74
C SER A 114 -2.27 -35.99 -16.79
N ASP A 115 -3.28 -35.35 -17.39
CA ASP A 115 -3.64 -33.96 -17.13
C ASP A 115 -4.00 -33.79 -15.65
N SER A 116 -3.04 -33.31 -14.86
CA SER A 116 -3.30 -32.68 -13.57
C SER A 116 -3.12 -31.17 -13.76
N GLU A 117 -4.22 -30.43 -13.65
CA GLU A 117 -4.20 -28.96 -13.59
C GLU A 117 -3.32 -28.51 -12.42
N ILE A 118 -2.15 -28.01 -12.79
CA ILE A 118 -1.26 -27.24 -11.95
C ILE A 118 -1.95 -25.90 -11.71
N ASP A 119 -2.00 -25.47 -10.44
CA ASP A 119 -2.44 -24.14 -10.03
C ASP A 119 -1.67 -23.06 -10.82
N ASP A 120 -2.31 -22.51 -11.85
CA ASP A 120 -1.75 -21.47 -12.72
C ASP A 120 -1.77 -20.09 -12.03
N MET A 121 -0.95 -19.95 -10.98
CA MET A 121 -0.30 -18.69 -10.62
C MET A 121 0.92 -18.50 -11.54
N GLU A 122 0.71 -17.77 -12.65
CA GLU A 122 1.53 -16.65 -13.14
C GLU A 122 1.41 -16.44 -14.65
N ASP A 123 1.23 -15.17 -15.01
CA ASP A 123 1.75 -14.56 -16.23
C ASP A 123 1.67 -13.04 -15.97
N VAL A 124 2.47 -12.54 -15.02
CA VAL A 124 2.84 -11.12 -14.97
C VAL A 124 4.20 -11.06 -15.64
N GLU A 125 4.20 -10.77 -16.94
CA GLU A 125 5.42 -10.30 -17.59
C GLU A 125 5.83 -9.02 -16.88
N ASN A 126 7.00 -9.05 -16.23
CA ASN A 126 7.64 -7.89 -15.63
C ASN A 126 7.90 -6.83 -16.71
N GLU A 127 6.93 -5.96 -16.96
CA GLU A 127 7.27 -4.56 -17.18
C GLU A 127 7.70 -4.02 -15.82
N GLU A 128 8.86 -3.36 -15.80
CA GLU A 128 9.47 -2.80 -14.60
C GLU A 128 8.39 -2.02 -13.82
N ASP A 129 8.05 -2.53 -12.63
CA ASP A 129 7.23 -1.83 -11.63
C ASP A 129 7.97 -0.53 -11.22
N GLU A 130 7.85 0.52 -12.03
CA GLU A 130 8.07 1.90 -11.60
C GLU A 130 6.86 2.47 -10.86
N ASP A 131 5.88 1.64 -10.49
CA ASP A 131 4.93 1.98 -9.43
C ASP A 131 5.55 1.66 -8.08
N THR A 132 6.61 2.40 -7.73
CA THR A 132 6.76 2.76 -6.33
C THR A 132 5.49 3.51 -5.96
N ASP A 133 4.68 2.95 -5.06
CA ASP A 133 3.81 3.77 -4.22
C ASP A 133 4.70 4.86 -3.62
N VAL A 134 4.70 6.04 -4.26
CA VAL A 134 5.41 7.26 -3.84
C VAL A 134 4.90 7.70 -2.45
N ASP A 135 3.85 7.05 -1.95
CA ASP A 135 3.26 7.27 -0.63
C ASP A 135 4.14 6.89 0.57
N ASP A 136 5.24 6.15 0.36
CA ASP A 136 6.21 5.81 1.41
C ASP A 136 7.49 6.68 1.36
N ILE A 137 7.50 7.81 0.63
CA ILE A 137 8.49 8.86 0.91
C ILE A 137 8.22 9.36 2.32
N ILE A 138 9.17 9.10 3.22
CA ILE A 138 9.19 9.65 4.57
C ILE A 138 9.29 11.17 4.42
N CYS A 139 8.15 11.84 4.45
CA CYS A 139 8.13 13.28 4.52
C CYS A 139 8.53 13.69 5.93
N TRP A 140 9.78 14.13 6.05
CA TRP A 140 10.32 14.66 7.28
C TRP A 140 9.74 16.06 7.52
N PRO A 141 9.26 16.36 8.74
CA PRO A 141 9.04 17.74 9.15
C PRO A 141 10.34 18.53 8.94
N SER A 142 10.24 19.81 8.57
CA SER A 142 11.45 20.59 8.35
C SER A 142 12.30 20.62 9.63
N PHE A 143 13.63 20.75 9.51
CA PHE A 143 14.53 20.83 10.68
C PHE A 143 14.06 21.90 11.69
N LYS A 144 13.41 22.98 11.23
CA LYS A 144 12.81 24.03 12.07
C LYS A 144 11.63 23.57 12.93
N GLU A 145 10.90 22.53 12.53
CA GLU A 145 9.75 21.99 13.26
C GLU A 145 10.15 20.93 14.29
N ILE A 146 11.22 20.18 14.01
CA ILE A 146 11.69 19.09 14.88
C ILE A 146 12.59 19.63 15.99
N LEU A 147 13.47 20.59 15.67
CA LEU A 147 14.44 21.12 16.61
C LEU A 147 13.81 21.62 17.94
N PRO A 148 12.68 22.35 17.95
CA PRO A 148 12.03 22.76 19.21
C PRO A 148 11.40 21.61 20.00
N LEU A 149 11.01 20.52 19.34
CA LEU A 149 10.48 19.30 20.00
C LEU A 149 11.61 18.44 20.58
N LEU A 150 12.82 18.55 20.02
CA LEU A 150 14.03 17.85 20.50
C LEU A 150 14.71 18.61 21.64
N LEU A 151 14.63 19.94 21.63
CA LEU A 151 15.15 20.82 22.67
C LEU A 151 14.12 20.94 23.81
N GLU A 152 13.86 19.85 24.53
CA GLU A 152 13.22 19.99 25.85
C GLU A 152 14.13 20.82 26.78
N LYS A 153 13.56 21.41 27.84
CA LYS A 153 14.24 22.36 28.74
C LYS A 153 15.55 21.83 29.39
N ASN A 154 15.91 20.55 29.22
CA ASN A 154 17.16 19.93 29.67
C ASN A 154 17.79 19.09 28.53
N ASN A 155 18.71 19.68 27.74
CA ASN A 155 19.49 18.94 26.75
C ASN A 155 20.59 18.11 27.43
N ASP A 156 20.34 16.82 27.67
CA ASP A 156 21.33 15.89 28.24
C ASP A 156 21.85 14.87 27.21
N LEU A 157 22.89 14.12 27.58
CA LEU A 157 23.51 13.10 26.72
C LEU A 157 22.58 11.93 26.42
N ASP A 158 21.59 11.66 27.27
CA ASP A 158 20.62 10.59 27.07
C ASP A 158 19.55 10.98 26.02
N SER A 159 19.19 12.26 25.95
CA SER A 159 18.36 12.85 24.90
C SER A 159 19.06 12.79 23.54
N PHE A 160 20.36 13.09 23.50
CA PHE A 160 21.18 12.89 22.29
C PHE A 160 21.27 11.41 21.89
N GLU A 161 21.51 10.50 22.84
CA GLU A 161 21.55 9.05 22.58
C GLU A 161 20.25 8.55 21.93
N LYS A 162 19.10 8.99 22.46
CA LYS A 162 17.78 8.69 21.90
C LYS A 162 17.61 9.26 20.49
N PHE A 163 17.97 10.52 20.26
CA PHE A 163 17.87 11.15 18.93
C PHE A 163 18.75 10.44 17.90
N TYR A 164 20.01 10.17 18.25
CA TYR A 164 20.93 9.50 17.34
C TYR A 164 20.48 8.07 17.03
N LEU A 165 19.93 7.36 18.02
CA LEU A 165 19.33 6.05 17.78
C LEU A 165 18.13 6.12 16.82
N GLN A 166 17.27 7.14 16.95
CA GLN A 166 16.15 7.37 16.05
C GLN A 166 16.62 7.65 14.62
N PHE A 167 17.65 8.49 14.47
CA PHE A 167 18.29 8.76 13.18
C PHE A 167 18.80 7.48 12.51
N LEU A 168 19.48 6.61 13.26
CA LEU A 168 19.96 5.33 12.71
C LEU A 168 18.83 4.35 12.38
N LEU A 169 17.78 4.31 13.20
CA LEU A 169 16.57 3.52 12.90
C LEU A 169 15.93 3.97 11.60
N ASP A 170 15.88 5.27 11.34
CA ASP A 170 15.33 5.80 10.09
C ASP A 170 16.18 5.44 8.88
N LEU A 171 17.50 5.65 8.94
CA LEU A 171 18.40 5.19 7.88
C LEU A 171 18.23 3.69 7.59
N ARG A 172 18.13 2.88 8.65
CA ARG A 172 18.06 1.43 8.54
C ARG A 172 16.72 0.93 8.02
N GLU A 173 15.63 1.38 8.61
CA GLU A 173 14.28 0.83 8.41
C GLU A 173 13.38 1.73 7.59
N GLY A 174 13.57 3.05 7.66
CA GLY A 174 12.90 4.02 6.81
C GLY A 174 13.48 4.04 5.39
N HIS A 175 14.80 4.16 5.28
CA HIS A 175 15.51 4.19 4.00
C HIS A 175 16.08 2.84 3.56
N SER A 176 15.86 1.77 4.34
CA SER A 176 16.35 0.42 4.03
C SER A 176 17.86 0.32 3.80
N LEU A 177 18.67 1.18 4.41
CA LEU A 177 20.11 1.19 4.17
C LEU A 177 20.80 -0.05 4.77
N PRO A 178 21.76 -0.66 4.04
CA PRO A 178 22.58 -1.74 4.57
C PRO A 178 23.42 -1.34 5.79
N GLN A 179 23.68 -2.29 6.69
CA GLN A 179 24.41 -2.04 7.94
C GLN A 179 25.81 -1.44 7.73
N ASN A 180 26.52 -1.86 6.68
CA ASN A 180 27.83 -1.31 6.33
C ASN A 180 27.73 0.16 5.92
N ILE A 181 26.67 0.57 5.21
CA ILE A 181 26.44 1.98 4.86
C ILE A 181 26.17 2.81 6.12
N ILE A 182 25.38 2.29 7.06
CA ILE A 182 25.12 2.96 8.34
C ILE A 182 26.40 3.18 9.14
N GLN A 183 27.33 2.22 9.12
CA GLN A 183 28.64 2.36 9.75
C GLN A 183 29.47 3.47 9.10
N VAL A 184 29.46 3.57 7.76
CA VAL A 184 30.13 4.64 7.01
C VAL A 184 29.52 6.01 7.31
N VAL A 185 28.19 6.11 7.35
CA VAL A 185 27.49 7.35 7.73
C VAL A 185 27.88 7.76 9.15
N THR A 186 27.87 6.81 10.10
CA THR A 186 28.28 7.05 11.48
C THR A 186 29.71 7.57 11.59
N SER A 187 30.68 6.94 10.90
CA SER A 187 32.07 7.38 10.93
C SER A 187 32.23 8.78 10.33
N THR A 188 31.51 9.06 9.23
CA THR A 188 31.56 10.36 8.55
C THR A 188 30.99 11.48 9.43
N VAL A 189 29.85 11.24 10.09
CA VAL A 189 29.27 12.22 11.02
C VAL A 189 30.20 12.47 12.21
N ARG A 190 30.87 11.43 12.74
CA ARG A 190 31.87 11.60 13.80
C ARG A 190 33.04 12.48 13.36
N SER A 191 33.62 12.22 12.18
CA SER A 191 34.71 13.05 11.64
C SER A 191 34.26 14.48 11.37
N LEU A 192 33.02 14.70 10.94
CA LEU A 192 32.46 16.05 10.78
C LEU A 192 32.36 16.78 12.12
N ILE A 193 31.91 16.11 13.18
CA ILE A 193 31.84 16.65 14.54
C ILE A 193 33.25 17.01 15.07
N GLU A 194 34.24 16.15 14.84
CA GLU A 194 35.65 16.43 15.18
C GLU A 194 36.20 17.63 14.41
N PHE A 195 35.88 17.75 13.12
CA PHE A 195 36.28 18.90 12.30
C PHE A 195 35.63 20.20 12.79
N ILE A 196 34.34 20.18 13.14
CA ILE A 196 33.65 21.34 13.73
C ILE A 196 34.31 21.76 15.05
N TYR A 197 34.70 20.80 15.89
CA TYR A 197 35.45 21.09 17.12
C TYR A 197 36.78 21.79 16.84
N GLU A 198 37.57 21.31 15.89
CA GLU A 198 38.85 21.95 15.54
C GLU A 198 38.65 23.34 14.92
N LEU A 199 37.59 23.56 14.13
CA LEU A 199 37.22 24.89 13.65
C LEU A 199 36.88 25.83 14.81
N LEU A 200 36.03 25.42 15.74
CA LEU A 200 35.67 26.21 16.92
C LEU A 200 36.91 26.54 17.76
N LYS A 201 37.76 25.56 18.02
CA LYS A 201 39.02 25.73 18.74
C LYS A 201 39.97 26.71 18.06
N SER A 202 40.11 26.63 16.74
CA SER A 202 40.92 27.59 15.96
C SER A 202 40.35 29.01 16.01
N SER A 203 39.02 29.15 15.95
CA SER A 203 38.35 30.46 16.01
C SER A 203 38.50 31.13 17.37
N ILE A 204 38.33 30.37 18.46
CA ILE A 204 38.50 30.86 19.85
C ILE A 204 39.95 31.31 20.09
N ASN A 205 40.92 30.52 19.62
CA ASN A 205 42.35 30.84 19.74
C ASN A 205 42.78 32.05 18.89
N CYS A 206 42.07 32.35 17.79
CA CYS A 206 42.30 33.57 16.99
C CYS A 206 41.67 34.82 17.64
N SER A 207 40.55 34.70 18.34
CA SER A 207 39.89 35.81 19.05
C SER A 207 40.58 36.23 20.33
N SER A 208 41.29 35.33 21.03
CA SER A 208 42.09 35.67 22.21
C SER A 208 43.35 36.50 21.90
N PHE A 209 43.64 36.77 20.62
CA PHE A 209 44.72 37.65 20.18
C PHE A 209 44.30 39.08 19.82
N LYS A 210 43.01 39.46 19.96
CA LYS A 210 42.53 40.80 19.55
C LYS A 210 42.06 41.75 20.65
N ASP A 211 41.86 41.33 21.89
CA ASP A 211 41.47 42.26 22.98
C ASP A 211 42.41 42.18 24.18
N GLN A 212 43.60 42.77 24.03
CA GLN A 212 44.32 43.39 25.14
C GLN A 212 44.10 44.90 25.09
N GLN A 213 42.87 45.35 25.33
CA GLN A 213 42.62 46.64 25.99
C GLN A 213 41.15 46.75 26.40
N THR A 214 40.95 47.25 27.62
CA THR A 214 39.69 47.60 28.29
C THR A 214 38.93 46.47 28.99
N ALA A 215 39.36 46.22 30.23
CA ALA A 215 38.51 45.70 31.28
C ALA A 215 37.52 46.79 31.74
N SER A 216 36.22 46.51 31.67
CA SER A 216 35.24 46.75 32.75
C SER A 216 33.82 46.63 32.19
N PHE A 217 33.17 45.49 32.38
CA PHE A 217 31.72 45.48 32.64
C PHE A 217 31.37 44.16 33.34
N ALA A 218 30.96 44.28 34.61
CA ALA A 218 30.37 43.19 35.35
C ALA A 218 28.89 43.10 34.96
N SER A 219 28.51 42.05 34.22
CA SER A 219 27.18 41.44 34.26
C SER A 219 27.23 40.09 33.56
N THR A 220 27.17 38.99 34.34
CA THR A 220 26.67 37.66 33.92
C THR A 220 27.05 37.18 32.51
N THR A 221 28.35 37.11 32.19
CA THR A 221 28.82 36.34 31.03
C THR A 221 29.45 35.05 31.53
N GLU A 222 28.75 33.94 31.39
CA GLU A 222 29.34 32.60 31.53
C GLU A 222 30.40 32.42 30.44
N PHE A 223 31.66 32.24 30.85
CA PHE A 223 32.73 31.90 29.92
C PHE A 223 32.69 30.39 29.65
N ILE A 224 32.50 30.00 28.38
CA ILE A 224 32.61 28.59 27.98
C ILE A 224 34.10 28.25 27.89
N LEU A 225 34.59 27.36 28.76
CA LEU A 225 35.97 26.89 28.68
C LEU A 225 36.14 25.97 27.47
N LEU A 226 37.28 26.07 26.79
CA LEU A 226 37.69 25.13 25.72
C LEU A 226 37.67 23.67 26.18
N THR A 227 37.92 23.43 27.47
CA THR A 227 37.82 22.10 28.10
C THR A 227 36.38 21.59 28.15
N ASP A 228 35.41 22.46 28.42
CA ASP A 228 33.99 22.09 28.51
C ASP A 228 33.46 21.74 27.11
N LEU A 229 33.82 22.54 26.10
CA LEU A 229 33.58 22.21 24.69
C LEU A 229 34.18 20.86 24.32
N LYS A 230 35.47 20.63 24.63
CA LYS A 230 36.12 19.35 24.35
C LYS A 230 35.37 18.17 24.99
N ASN A 231 34.95 18.31 26.23
CA ASN A 231 34.22 17.29 26.96
C ASN A 231 32.86 16.99 26.30
N VAL A 232 32.10 18.02 25.89
CA VAL A 232 30.82 17.85 25.19
C VAL A 232 31.00 17.07 23.89
N PHE A 233 31.94 17.49 23.04
CA PHE A 233 32.18 16.83 21.75
C PHE A 233 32.67 15.39 21.94
N THR A 234 33.56 15.15 22.90
CA THR A 234 34.06 13.80 23.22
C THR A 234 32.91 12.90 23.68
N ASN A 235 32.08 13.37 24.61
CA ASN A 235 30.93 12.61 25.11
C ASN A 235 29.92 12.28 24.00
N VAL A 236 29.67 13.21 23.09
CA VAL A 236 28.80 12.99 21.91
C VAL A 236 29.35 11.89 21.01
N ILE A 237 30.65 11.96 20.68
CA ILE A 237 31.32 10.95 19.83
C ILE A 237 31.32 9.57 20.51
N GLU A 238 31.57 9.52 21.82
CA GLU A 238 31.53 8.29 22.61
C GLU A 238 30.13 7.68 22.65
N LYS A 239 29.09 8.50 22.83
CA LYS A 239 27.68 8.04 22.74
C LYS A 239 27.34 7.49 21.36
N MET A 240 27.75 8.16 20.28
CA MET A 240 27.55 7.65 18.92
C MET A 240 28.25 6.28 18.72
N ALA A 241 29.47 6.15 19.23
CA ALA A 241 30.22 4.89 19.21
C ALA A 241 29.55 3.79 20.04
N TYR A 242 28.99 4.14 21.19
CA TYR A 242 28.25 3.21 22.05
C TYR A 242 26.99 2.67 21.36
N VAL A 243 26.20 3.55 20.74
CA VAL A 243 24.98 3.18 20.00
C VAL A 243 25.29 2.22 18.85
N THR A 244 26.41 2.42 18.16
CA THR A 244 26.79 1.65 16.96
C THR A 244 27.78 0.52 17.21
N LYS A 245 28.12 0.27 18.48
CA LYS A 245 29.14 -0.72 18.88
C LYS A 245 28.88 -2.11 18.30
N ASN A 246 27.65 -2.60 18.45
CA ASN A 246 27.16 -3.84 17.84
C ASN A 246 25.64 -3.92 17.92
N GLU A 247 25.08 -4.91 17.23
CA GLU A 247 23.63 -5.11 17.14
C GLU A 247 22.97 -5.30 18.52
N HIS A 248 23.63 -5.97 19.46
CA HIS A 248 23.06 -6.17 20.80
C HIS A 248 22.89 -4.83 21.55
N HIS A 249 23.88 -3.93 21.48
CA HIS A 249 23.78 -2.61 22.09
C HIS A 249 22.69 -1.77 21.43
N PHE A 250 22.63 -1.78 20.09
CA PHE A 250 21.59 -1.09 19.33
C PHE A 250 20.18 -1.54 19.77
N LEU A 251 19.92 -2.85 19.78
CA LEU A 251 18.62 -3.39 20.20
C LEU A 251 18.31 -3.13 21.68
N LYS A 252 19.31 -3.17 22.56
CA LYS A 252 19.14 -2.82 23.98
C LYS A 252 18.67 -1.38 24.14
N LEU A 253 19.22 -0.46 23.36
CA LEU A 253 18.80 0.94 23.38
C LEU A 253 17.43 1.13 22.73
N CYS A 254 17.10 0.39 21.66
CA CYS A 254 15.75 0.38 21.09
C CYS A 254 14.72 -0.08 22.13
N ARG A 255 15.05 -1.07 22.97
CA ARG A 255 14.19 -1.50 24.07
C ARG A 255 14.05 -0.40 25.14
N LYS A 256 15.16 0.27 25.50
CA LYS A 256 15.18 1.37 26.48
C LYS A 256 14.30 2.55 26.03
N TYR A 257 14.43 2.99 24.77
CA TYR A 257 13.86 4.25 24.31
C TYR A 257 12.59 4.14 23.48
N PHE A 258 12.38 3.00 22.81
CA PHE A 258 11.29 2.80 21.85
C PHE A 258 10.51 1.51 22.13
N SER A 259 10.68 0.92 23.32
CA SER A 259 9.96 -0.27 23.78
C SER A 259 10.08 -1.48 22.85
N TYR A 260 11.18 -1.58 22.07
CA TYR A 260 11.41 -2.69 21.15
C TYR A 260 11.32 -4.04 21.85
N GLU A 261 10.56 -4.95 21.24
CA GLU A 261 10.53 -6.36 21.62
C GLU A 261 10.77 -7.26 20.41
N SER A 262 11.59 -8.29 20.62
CA SER A 262 11.89 -9.27 19.59
C SER A 262 10.78 -10.30 19.46
N ALA A 263 10.56 -10.80 18.24
CA ALA A 263 9.71 -11.97 18.04
C ALA A 263 10.25 -13.17 18.84
N LYS A 264 9.33 -13.91 19.45
CA LYS A 264 9.58 -15.18 20.14
C LYS A 264 9.71 -16.30 19.12
N GLU A 265 10.67 -17.17 19.34
CA GLU A 265 10.87 -18.37 18.53
C GLU A 265 9.93 -19.48 19.01
N ILE A 266 9.27 -20.15 18.05
CA ILE A 266 8.49 -21.36 18.27
C ILE A 266 9.27 -22.52 17.64
N LYS A 267 9.68 -23.48 18.49
CA LYS A 267 10.34 -24.71 18.03
C LYS A 267 9.29 -25.69 17.52
N LEU A 268 9.48 -26.16 16.29
CA LEU A 268 8.60 -27.13 15.65
C LEU A 268 9.06 -28.56 15.98
N ASP A 269 8.54 -29.58 15.29
CA ASP A 269 8.88 -30.98 15.50
C ASP A 269 10.38 -31.24 15.28
N ASN A 270 10.95 -30.71 14.20
CA ASN A 270 12.39 -30.74 13.96
C ASN A 270 13.04 -29.49 14.61
N PRO A 271 14.11 -29.64 15.42
CA PRO A 271 14.78 -28.51 16.06
C PRO A 271 15.33 -27.43 15.10
N ASN A 272 15.58 -27.79 13.84
CA ASN A 272 16.03 -26.85 12.82
C ASN A 272 14.88 -26.10 12.13
N GLU A 273 13.64 -26.51 12.40
CA GLU A 273 12.43 -25.87 11.89
C GLU A 273 11.88 -24.95 12.97
N VAL A 274 11.85 -23.65 12.66
CA VAL A 274 11.43 -22.62 13.60
C VAL A 274 10.41 -21.69 12.96
N ALA A 275 9.45 -21.25 13.76
CA ALA A 275 8.52 -20.18 13.44
C ALA A 275 8.75 -19.00 14.37
N TYR A 276 8.25 -17.82 13.99
CA TYR A 276 8.40 -16.61 14.79
C TYR A 276 7.04 -15.98 15.10
N TYR A 277 6.88 -15.58 16.36
CA TYR A 277 5.65 -15.02 16.91
C TYR A 277 5.92 -13.70 17.64
N VAL A 278 5.15 -12.66 17.37
CA VAL A 278 5.19 -11.40 18.09
C VAL A 278 3.99 -11.36 19.03
N PRO A 279 4.21 -11.31 20.36
CA PRO A 279 3.09 -11.21 21.30
C PRO A 279 2.26 -9.95 21.05
N ILE A 280 0.95 -10.14 20.88
CA ILE A 280 0.05 -9.07 20.47
C ILE A 280 -0.07 -7.98 21.53
N HIS A 281 -0.04 -8.36 22.81
CA HIS A 281 -0.15 -7.42 23.92
C HIS A 281 0.98 -6.38 23.89
N TYR A 282 2.22 -6.79 23.57
CA TYR A 282 3.34 -5.85 23.43
C TYR A 282 3.12 -4.88 22.27
N SER A 283 2.67 -5.39 21.13
CA SER A 283 2.43 -4.55 19.95
C SER A 283 1.35 -3.50 20.23
N ILE A 284 0.24 -3.89 20.89
CA ILE A 284 -0.82 -2.95 21.27
C ILE A 284 -0.34 -1.97 22.35
N GLN A 285 0.43 -2.42 23.35
CA GLN A 285 1.02 -1.54 24.36
C GLN A 285 1.93 -0.48 23.73
N GLN A 286 2.78 -0.87 22.78
CA GLN A 286 3.60 0.08 22.03
C GLN A 286 2.73 1.08 21.26
N MET A 287 1.71 0.62 20.54
CA MET A 287 0.79 1.49 19.78
C MET A 287 0.06 2.49 20.68
N THR A 288 -0.48 2.02 21.80
CA THR A 288 -1.24 2.85 22.77
C THR A 288 -0.37 3.71 23.66
N SER A 289 0.95 3.45 23.71
CA SER A 289 1.92 4.36 24.36
C SER A 289 2.13 5.64 23.55
N ASN A 290 1.79 5.63 22.25
CA ASN A 290 1.79 6.85 21.45
C ASN A 290 0.52 7.68 21.75
N PRO A 291 0.63 8.89 22.33
CA PRO A 291 -0.53 9.66 22.78
C PRO A 291 -1.49 10.02 21.65
N TYR A 292 -0.96 10.26 20.44
CA TYR A 292 -1.77 10.59 19.28
C TYR A 292 -2.62 9.40 18.84
N ILE A 293 -2.02 8.20 18.72
CA ILE A 293 -2.76 6.99 18.34
C ILE A 293 -3.86 6.69 19.37
N LEU A 294 -3.53 6.80 20.65
CA LEU A 294 -4.48 6.58 21.72
C LEU A 294 -5.66 7.57 21.65
N ASP A 295 -5.38 8.86 21.46
CA ASP A 295 -6.40 9.90 21.35
C ASP A 295 -7.34 9.67 20.15
N ILE A 296 -6.81 9.41 18.95
CA ILE A 296 -7.63 9.16 17.76
C ILE A 296 -8.45 7.86 17.89
N LEU A 297 -7.90 6.83 18.54
CA LEU A 297 -8.56 5.55 18.75
C LEU A 297 -9.79 5.73 19.64
N ILE A 298 -9.62 6.40 20.80
CA ILE A 298 -10.71 6.64 21.75
C ILE A 298 -11.73 7.63 21.17
N LYS A 299 -11.30 8.69 20.48
CA LYS A 299 -12.21 9.63 19.82
C LYS A 299 -13.07 8.94 18.76
N ASN A 300 -12.47 8.13 17.89
CA ASN A 300 -13.20 7.43 16.84
C ASN A 300 -14.18 6.41 17.43
N PHE A 301 -13.75 5.64 18.43
CA PHE A 301 -14.62 4.71 19.16
C PHE A 301 -15.87 5.41 19.72
N ASN A 302 -15.69 6.51 20.46
CA ASN A 302 -16.80 7.28 21.02
C ASN A 302 -17.71 7.88 19.93
N GLN A 303 -17.13 8.36 18.83
CA GLN A 303 -17.90 8.89 17.70
C GLN A 303 -18.77 7.82 17.04
N MET A 304 -18.23 6.61 16.82
CA MET A 304 -18.99 5.51 16.20
C MET A 304 -20.16 5.05 17.08
N ILE A 305 -19.95 4.97 18.40
CA ILE A 305 -21.03 4.64 19.35
C ILE A 305 -22.15 5.69 19.30
N ASN A 306 -21.80 6.97 19.30
CA ASN A 306 -22.79 8.05 19.31
C ASN A 306 -23.58 8.10 17.99
N ARG A 307 -22.93 7.93 16.83
CA ARG A 307 -23.60 7.95 15.52
C ARG A 307 -24.68 6.88 15.37
N ASN A 308 -24.41 5.67 15.85
CA ASN A 308 -25.38 4.56 15.81
C ASN A 308 -26.67 4.88 16.58
N ALA A 309 -26.56 5.61 17.69
CA ALA A 309 -27.73 5.95 18.50
C ALA A 309 -28.76 6.81 17.73
N HIS A 310 -28.32 7.54 16.70
CA HIS A 310 -29.17 8.41 15.89
C HIS A 310 -29.87 7.66 14.74
N ASP A 311 -29.16 6.77 14.03
CA ASP A 311 -29.72 5.99 12.92
C ASP A 311 -29.37 4.49 13.06
N THR A 312 -30.29 3.74 13.66
CA THR A 312 -30.12 2.30 13.90
C THR A 312 -30.15 1.44 12.63
N ASP A 313 -30.54 2.00 11.48
CA ASP A 313 -30.48 1.30 10.18
C ASP A 313 -29.04 1.28 9.63
N LEU A 314 -28.17 2.21 10.04
CA LEU A 314 -26.80 2.28 9.55
C LEU A 314 -25.87 1.30 10.28
N MET A 315 -25.00 0.67 9.48
CA MET A 315 -23.92 -0.21 9.92
C MET A 315 -22.58 0.42 9.53
N PHE A 316 -21.82 0.87 10.53
CA PHE A 316 -20.50 1.48 10.30
C PHE A 316 -19.37 0.44 10.30
N ASP A 317 -19.50 -0.58 11.15
CA ASP A 317 -18.48 -1.58 11.45
C ASP A 317 -19.09 -2.87 12.02
N TYR A 318 -18.24 -3.77 12.51
CA TYR A 318 -18.63 -5.05 13.11
C TYR A 318 -19.55 -4.92 14.33
N ARG A 319 -19.46 -3.85 15.14
CA ARG A 319 -20.31 -3.68 16.35
C ARG A 319 -21.80 -3.63 16.01
N HIS A 320 -22.11 -3.16 14.82
CA HIS A 320 -23.47 -3.04 14.29
C HIS A 320 -24.01 -4.36 13.74
N ALA A 321 -23.14 -5.34 13.57
CA ALA A 321 -23.43 -6.61 12.94
C ALA A 321 -24.11 -7.60 13.88
N SER A 322 -24.80 -8.59 13.30
CA SER A 322 -25.52 -9.60 14.07
C SER A 322 -24.58 -10.48 14.90
N GLN A 323 -23.37 -10.78 14.43
CA GLN A 323 -22.40 -11.58 15.20
C GLN A 323 -21.85 -10.83 16.42
N ALA A 324 -21.72 -9.50 16.37
CA ALA A 324 -21.30 -8.73 17.54
C ALA A 324 -22.28 -8.88 18.71
N LYS A 325 -23.59 -8.94 18.43
CA LYS A 325 -24.62 -9.19 19.46
C LYS A 325 -24.51 -10.56 20.11
N LEU A 326 -23.95 -11.54 19.39
CA LEU A 326 -23.74 -12.90 19.87
C LEU A 326 -22.35 -13.10 20.51
N HIS A 327 -21.43 -12.16 20.30
CA HIS A 327 -20.03 -12.29 20.69
C HIS A 327 -19.85 -12.33 22.22
N PRO A 328 -19.20 -13.36 22.79
CA PRO A 328 -19.09 -13.54 24.24
C PRO A 328 -18.46 -12.36 24.98
N VAL A 329 -17.43 -11.75 24.39
CA VAL A 329 -16.74 -10.60 24.99
C VAL A 329 -17.58 -9.34 24.90
N LEU A 330 -18.24 -9.08 23.77
CA LEU A 330 -19.01 -7.84 23.59
C LEU A 330 -20.31 -7.84 24.39
N LYS A 331 -20.88 -9.02 24.64
CA LYS A 331 -22.01 -9.18 25.58
C LYS A 331 -21.67 -8.77 27.01
N SER A 332 -20.48 -9.13 27.47
CA SER A 332 -20.03 -8.84 28.85
C SER A 332 -19.34 -7.49 28.98
N LYS A 333 -18.66 -7.05 27.93
CA LYS A 333 -17.86 -5.82 27.87
C LYS A 333 -18.16 -5.11 26.53
N PRO A 334 -19.28 -4.38 26.42
CA PRO A 334 -19.68 -3.71 25.18
C PRO A 334 -18.62 -2.73 24.66
N ASP A 335 -17.87 -2.12 25.57
CA ASP A 335 -16.82 -1.14 25.27
C ASP A 335 -15.46 -1.76 24.91
N ALA A 336 -15.38 -3.08 24.76
CA ALA A 336 -14.14 -3.74 24.36
C ALA A 336 -13.76 -3.33 22.93
N LEU A 337 -12.51 -2.88 22.74
CA LEU A 337 -11.96 -2.48 21.45
C LEU A 337 -11.83 -3.68 20.50
N LEU A 338 -12.13 -3.48 19.23
CA LEU A 338 -12.11 -4.49 18.19
C LEU A 338 -10.73 -4.65 17.58
N PHE A 339 -10.36 -5.91 17.34
CA PHE A 339 -9.26 -6.24 16.44
C PHE A 339 -9.68 -7.30 15.43
N GLN A 340 -9.08 -7.25 14.26
CA GLN A 340 -9.22 -8.25 13.20
C GLN A 340 -7.88 -8.94 12.94
N LEU A 341 -7.97 -10.16 12.44
CA LEU A 341 -6.82 -10.96 12.02
C LEU A 341 -6.82 -11.11 10.51
N TYR A 342 -5.63 -11.34 9.96
CA TYR A 342 -5.47 -11.70 8.55
C TYR A 342 -4.45 -12.82 8.41
N VAL A 343 -4.70 -13.72 7.46
CA VAL A 343 -3.78 -14.81 7.09
C VAL A 343 -3.60 -14.85 5.58
N ASP A 344 -2.36 -15.08 5.14
CA ASP A 344 -2.05 -15.37 3.74
C ASP A 344 -0.73 -16.14 3.61
N GLU A 345 -0.52 -16.78 2.46
CA GLU A 345 0.71 -17.45 2.07
C GLU A 345 1.44 -16.66 0.98
N ILE A 346 2.69 -16.26 1.26
CA ILE A 346 3.49 -15.48 0.32
C ILE A 346 4.76 -16.20 -0.11
N GLY A 347 5.11 -16.09 -1.39
CA GLY A 347 6.45 -16.38 -1.88
C GLY A 347 7.40 -15.21 -1.61
N LEU A 348 8.54 -15.46 -0.95
CA LEU A 348 9.56 -14.43 -0.67
C LEU A 348 10.56 -14.21 -1.81
N THR A 349 10.66 -15.15 -2.75
CA THR A 349 11.62 -15.11 -3.87
C THR A 349 10.92 -14.83 -5.20
N ASN A 350 11.72 -14.49 -6.22
CA ASN A 350 11.21 -14.16 -7.54
C ASN A 350 10.30 -15.30 -8.06
N PRO A 351 9.05 -14.99 -8.44
CA PRO A 351 8.08 -15.97 -8.93
C PRO A 351 8.58 -16.86 -10.08
N ILE A 352 9.50 -16.36 -10.93
CA ILE A 352 9.91 -17.04 -12.16
C ILE A 352 11.12 -17.98 -11.96
N GLY A 353 11.78 -17.95 -10.81
CA GLY A 353 13.03 -18.71 -10.59
C GLY A 353 12.81 -20.16 -10.16
N ALA A 354 13.82 -21.02 -10.36
CA ALA A 354 13.85 -22.44 -9.90
C ALA A 354 13.62 -22.66 -8.39
N LYS A 355 13.49 -21.58 -7.60
CA LYS A 355 13.26 -21.56 -6.16
C LYS A 355 11.91 -20.96 -5.76
N LYS A 356 11.01 -20.64 -6.70
CA LYS A 356 9.68 -20.04 -6.51
C LYS A 356 8.95 -20.55 -5.26
N ASP A 357 8.82 -21.88 -5.14
CA ASP A 357 8.06 -22.51 -4.05
C ASP A 357 8.90 -22.85 -2.80
N THR A 358 10.21 -22.67 -2.85
CA THR A 358 11.10 -23.09 -1.75
C THR A 358 11.02 -22.17 -0.52
N GLN A 359 10.52 -20.94 -0.70
CA GLN A 359 10.43 -19.89 0.31
C GLN A 359 8.99 -19.36 0.46
N LYS A 360 7.99 -20.24 0.37
CA LYS A 360 6.61 -19.93 0.75
C LYS A 360 6.48 -19.82 2.28
N VAL A 361 5.81 -18.76 2.73
CA VAL A 361 5.65 -18.40 4.15
C VAL A 361 4.20 -18.06 4.43
N THR A 362 3.63 -18.72 5.43
CA THR A 362 2.34 -18.35 6.02
C THR A 362 2.56 -17.18 6.98
N MET A 363 1.87 -16.07 6.72
CA MET A 363 1.95 -14.82 7.45
C MET A 363 0.64 -14.57 8.20
N LEU A 364 0.74 -14.16 9.46
CA LEU A 364 -0.40 -13.71 10.25
C LEU A 364 -0.22 -12.25 10.67
N TYR A 365 -1.26 -11.45 10.46
CA TYR A 365 -1.32 -10.05 10.86
C TYR A 365 -2.48 -9.79 11.81
N PHE A 366 -2.42 -8.66 12.51
CA PHE A 366 -3.54 -8.09 13.23
C PHE A 366 -3.67 -6.59 12.91
N GLN A 367 -4.89 -6.06 13.08
CA GLN A 367 -5.16 -4.63 12.99
C GLN A 367 -6.25 -4.25 14.00
N LEU A 368 -6.10 -3.09 14.66
CA LEU A 368 -7.15 -2.52 15.50
C LEU A 368 -8.25 -1.93 14.61
N ALA A 369 -9.47 -2.46 14.71
CA ALA A 369 -10.57 -2.10 13.83
C ALA A 369 -11.25 -0.77 14.21
N ASP A 370 -11.12 -0.33 15.48
CA ASP A 370 -11.64 0.97 15.95
C ASP A 370 -10.74 2.17 15.58
N LEU A 371 -9.60 1.95 14.93
CA LEU A 371 -8.82 3.08 14.38
C LEU A 371 -9.63 3.83 13.30
N PRO A 372 -9.46 5.15 13.16
CA PRO A 372 -10.05 5.90 12.05
C PRO A 372 -9.64 5.33 10.69
N ASP A 373 -10.51 5.44 9.69
CA ASP A 373 -10.29 4.88 8.35
C ASP A 373 -9.05 5.47 7.64
N THR A 374 -8.78 6.75 7.86
CA THR A 374 -7.57 7.44 7.36
C THR A 374 -6.28 6.86 7.94
N VAL A 375 -6.33 6.18 9.09
CA VAL A 375 -5.19 5.51 9.71
C VAL A 375 -5.18 4.01 9.41
N LYS A 376 -6.33 3.33 9.41
CA LYS A 376 -6.45 1.91 9.02
C LYS A 376 -6.00 1.65 7.59
N SER A 377 -6.19 2.61 6.69
CA SER A 377 -5.70 2.52 5.32
C SER A 377 -4.16 2.54 5.20
N MET A 378 -3.42 2.89 6.25
CA MET A 378 -1.96 2.89 6.24
C MET A 378 -1.40 1.50 6.55
N VAL A 379 -0.46 1.01 5.73
CA VAL A 379 0.23 -0.29 5.92
C VAL A 379 0.93 -0.40 7.28
N LYS A 380 1.40 0.72 7.84
CA LYS A 380 2.03 0.78 9.17
C LYS A 380 1.09 0.42 10.33
N SER A 381 -0.22 0.65 10.18
CA SER A 381 -1.23 0.28 11.18
C SER A 381 -1.45 -1.24 11.30
N ILE A 382 -0.94 -2.02 10.34
CA ILE A 382 -1.00 -3.48 10.31
C ILE A 382 0.21 -4.04 11.07
N GLY A 383 -0.08 -4.76 12.16
CA GLY A 383 0.92 -5.43 12.99
C GLY A 383 1.18 -6.87 12.55
N LEU A 384 2.43 -7.31 12.68
CA LEU A 384 2.81 -8.71 12.52
C LEU A 384 2.44 -9.50 13.78
N LEU A 385 1.76 -10.63 13.61
CA LEU A 385 1.45 -11.57 14.68
C LEU A 385 2.38 -12.79 14.61
N ALA A 386 2.49 -13.45 13.46
CA ALA A 386 3.33 -14.64 13.32
C ALA A 386 3.78 -14.89 11.88
N MET A 387 4.83 -15.70 11.72
CA MET A 387 5.29 -16.22 10.43
C MET A 387 5.89 -17.63 10.57
N CYS A 388 5.60 -18.49 9.61
CA CYS A 388 6.15 -19.84 9.51
C CYS A 388 6.33 -20.22 8.04
N HIS A 389 7.35 -20.99 7.69
CA HIS A 389 7.43 -21.56 6.35
C HIS A 389 6.25 -22.51 6.12
N THR A 390 5.50 -22.28 5.03
CA THR A 390 4.25 -22.99 4.74
C THR A 390 4.43 -24.51 4.77
N LYS A 391 5.54 -25.01 4.20
CA LYS A 391 5.87 -26.44 4.17
C LYS A 391 5.93 -27.10 5.55
N PHE A 392 6.25 -26.35 6.61
CA PHE A 392 6.29 -26.91 7.97
C PHE A 392 4.90 -27.10 8.56
N LEU A 393 3.91 -26.33 8.09
CA LEU A 393 2.52 -26.39 8.56
C LEU A 393 1.71 -27.54 7.94
N SER A 394 2.30 -28.30 7.00
CA SER A 394 1.71 -29.55 6.49
C SER A 394 1.64 -30.63 7.58
N SER A 395 2.51 -30.60 8.60
CA SER A 395 2.40 -31.46 9.78
C SER A 395 1.31 -30.95 10.71
N LYS A 396 0.34 -31.81 11.06
CA LYS A 396 -0.72 -31.51 12.05
C LYS A 396 -0.11 -31.08 13.41
N SER A 397 1.00 -31.70 13.83
CA SER A 397 1.70 -31.36 15.07
C SER A 397 2.35 -29.97 15.00
N ASN A 398 3.08 -29.67 13.92
CA ASN A 398 3.66 -28.34 13.72
C ASN A 398 2.59 -27.24 13.63
N ARG A 399 1.47 -27.52 12.98
CA ARG A 399 0.33 -26.61 12.88
C ARG A 399 -0.20 -26.27 14.27
N LEU A 400 -0.38 -27.26 15.15
CA LEU A 400 -0.77 -27.04 16.55
C LEU A 400 0.26 -26.21 17.31
N LYS A 401 1.55 -26.58 17.26
CA LYS A 401 2.65 -25.84 17.91
C LYS A 401 2.73 -24.38 17.48
N PHE A 402 2.42 -24.10 16.22
CA PHE A 402 2.44 -22.74 15.68
C PHE A 402 1.26 -21.89 16.15
N PHE A 403 0.03 -22.40 16.05
CA PHE A 403 -1.18 -21.61 16.35
C PHE A 403 -1.54 -21.54 17.83
N GLU A 404 -1.22 -22.56 18.63
CA GLU A 404 -1.59 -22.60 20.05
C GLU A 404 -1.10 -21.38 20.88
N PRO A 405 0.19 -20.98 20.84
CA PRO A 405 0.64 -19.80 21.59
C PRO A 405 -0.03 -18.51 21.12
N ILE A 406 -0.40 -18.43 19.83
CA ILE A 406 -1.10 -17.28 19.25
C ILE A 406 -2.52 -17.19 19.83
N VAL A 407 -3.27 -18.30 19.78
CA VAL A 407 -4.65 -18.37 20.30
C VAL A 407 -4.67 -18.08 21.81
N GLN A 408 -3.69 -18.59 22.55
CA GLN A 408 -3.57 -18.32 23.99
C GLN A 408 -3.39 -16.82 24.27
N ASP A 409 -2.44 -16.15 23.61
CA ASP A 409 -2.19 -14.71 23.81
C ASP A 409 -3.40 -13.84 23.38
N LEU A 410 -4.07 -14.22 22.28
CA LEU A 410 -5.31 -13.56 21.85
C LEU A 410 -6.44 -13.72 22.88
N ASN A 411 -6.58 -14.89 23.49
CA ASN A 411 -7.55 -15.11 24.56
C ASN A 411 -7.19 -14.33 25.83
N THR A 412 -5.91 -14.25 26.20
CA THR A 412 -5.45 -13.41 27.30
C THR A 412 -5.78 -11.94 27.03
N LEU A 413 -5.54 -11.45 25.81
CA LEU A 413 -5.90 -10.09 25.41
C LEU A 413 -7.40 -9.81 25.58
N GLN A 414 -8.27 -10.75 25.20
CA GLN A 414 -9.72 -10.60 25.30
C GLN A 414 -10.26 -10.70 26.74
N THR A 415 -9.68 -11.59 27.56
CA THR A 415 -10.15 -11.85 28.92
C THR A 415 -9.58 -10.86 29.93
N SER A 416 -8.28 -10.63 29.90
CA SER A 416 -7.54 -9.78 30.84
C SER A 416 -7.46 -8.33 30.38
N GLY A 417 -7.43 -8.06 29.06
CA GLY A 417 -7.21 -6.71 28.53
C GLY A 417 -5.77 -6.21 28.72
N ILE A 418 -5.54 -4.92 28.50
CA ILE A 418 -4.26 -4.24 28.68
C ILE A 418 -4.45 -3.00 29.57
N PHE A 419 -3.60 -2.86 30.59
CA PHE A 419 -3.55 -1.65 31.39
C PHE A 419 -2.87 -0.52 30.61
N ILE A 420 -3.57 0.61 30.44
CA ILE A 420 -3.04 1.79 29.77
C ILE A 420 -2.73 2.87 30.81
N PRO A 421 -1.44 3.14 31.12
CA PRO A 421 -1.07 4.11 32.15
C PRO A 421 -1.63 5.50 31.92
N ALA A 422 -1.66 5.96 30.66
CA ALA A 422 -2.18 7.27 30.28
C ALA A 422 -3.67 7.45 30.61
N LEU A 423 -4.46 6.36 30.55
CA LEU A 423 -5.88 6.37 30.88
C LEU A 423 -6.17 5.88 32.31
N ARG A 424 -5.16 5.35 33.01
CA ARG A 424 -5.28 4.67 34.32
C ARG A 424 -6.40 3.63 34.34
N THR A 425 -6.61 2.92 33.23
CA THR A 425 -7.69 1.97 33.06
C THR A 425 -7.25 0.73 32.30
N GLN A 426 -8.01 -0.35 32.47
CA GLN A 426 -7.87 -1.58 31.71
C GLN A 426 -8.70 -1.49 30.44
N LEU A 427 -8.05 -1.46 29.27
CA LEU A 427 -8.75 -1.59 27.99
C LEU A 427 -8.97 -3.06 27.68
N ASN A 428 -10.21 -3.42 27.36
CA ASN A 428 -10.57 -4.77 26.93
C ASN A 428 -10.62 -4.84 25.42
N PHE A 429 -10.48 -6.04 24.87
CA PHE A 429 -10.45 -6.26 23.43
C PHE A 429 -11.36 -7.41 23.01
N ALA A 430 -11.86 -7.38 21.78
CA ALA A 430 -12.69 -8.41 21.19
C ALA A 430 -12.23 -8.71 19.76
N PHE A 431 -12.09 -10.00 19.47
CA PHE A 431 -11.89 -10.50 18.13
C PHE A 431 -13.14 -10.23 17.26
N THR A 432 -12.94 -9.98 15.97
CA THR A 432 -14.03 -9.74 15.02
C THR A 432 -14.09 -10.83 13.95
N VAL A 433 -13.14 -10.80 13.02
CA VAL A 433 -13.03 -11.70 11.88
C VAL A 433 -11.57 -12.06 11.62
N LEU A 434 -11.37 -13.20 10.98
CA LEU A 434 -10.10 -13.61 10.39
C LEU A 434 -10.26 -13.56 8.88
N ALA A 435 -9.71 -12.52 8.28
CA ALA A 435 -9.73 -12.29 6.84
C ALA A 435 -8.64 -13.10 6.14
N GLY A 436 -8.88 -13.41 4.88
CA GLY A 436 -7.96 -14.09 3.99
C GLY A 436 -8.62 -14.28 2.64
N ASP A 437 -7.84 -14.65 1.63
CA ASP A 437 -8.39 -15.11 0.37
C ASP A 437 -9.23 -16.39 0.58
N ASN A 438 -9.91 -16.88 -0.46
CA ASN A 438 -10.76 -18.06 -0.30
C ASN A 438 -9.96 -19.32 0.06
N LEU A 439 -8.75 -19.47 -0.49
CA LEU A 439 -7.91 -20.64 -0.25
C LEU A 439 -7.41 -20.66 1.21
N GLY A 440 -6.83 -19.56 1.68
CA GLY A 440 -6.35 -19.38 3.04
C GLY A 440 -7.47 -19.43 4.07
N SER A 441 -8.64 -18.84 3.77
CA SER A 441 -9.83 -18.94 4.63
C SER A 441 -10.31 -20.38 4.75
N ASN A 442 -10.38 -21.14 3.66
CA ASN A 442 -10.75 -22.55 3.72
C ASN A 442 -9.72 -23.38 4.49
N ASP A 443 -8.41 -23.14 4.30
CA ASP A 443 -7.34 -23.80 5.05
C ASP A 443 -7.46 -23.58 6.56
N ILE A 444 -7.58 -22.33 6.99
CA ILE A 444 -7.75 -21.97 8.41
C ILE A 444 -9.09 -22.47 8.96
N GLY A 445 -10.15 -22.48 8.16
CA GLY A 445 -11.46 -22.98 8.56
C GLY A 445 -11.55 -24.50 8.71
N GLY A 446 -10.59 -25.26 8.20
CA GLY A 446 -10.67 -26.73 8.16
C GLY A 446 -11.59 -27.24 7.06
N PHE A 447 -11.74 -26.47 5.97
CA PHE A 447 -12.48 -26.84 4.77
C PHE A 447 -11.54 -27.35 3.66
N GLN A 448 -12.10 -28.01 2.66
CA GLN A 448 -11.33 -28.42 1.49
C GLN A 448 -10.87 -27.20 0.69
N LYS A 449 -9.69 -27.33 0.08
CA LYS A 449 -9.01 -26.28 -0.67
C LYS A 449 -9.24 -26.37 -2.19
N ASN A 450 -9.83 -27.46 -2.65
CA ASN A 450 -10.22 -27.63 -4.04
C ASN A 450 -11.58 -26.95 -4.27
N PHE A 451 -11.63 -26.02 -5.23
CA PHE A 451 -12.85 -25.30 -5.58
C PHE A 451 -13.55 -25.83 -6.84
N ASN A 452 -12.93 -26.82 -7.51
CA ASN A 452 -13.39 -27.39 -8.77
C ASN A 452 -14.13 -28.72 -8.59
N ASN A 453 -14.37 -29.17 -7.36
CA ASN A 453 -15.13 -30.38 -7.08
C ASN A 453 -15.80 -30.35 -5.68
N GLY A 454 -16.76 -31.27 -5.48
CA GLY A 454 -17.41 -31.47 -4.19
C GLY A 454 -18.05 -30.21 -3.60
N GLN A 455 -18.13 -30.13 -2.28
CA GLN A 455 -18.65 -28.94 -1.58
C GLN A 455 -17.56 -27.89 -1.36
N PHE A 456 -17.37 -27.01 -2.33
CA PHE A 456 -16.30 -26.00 -2.33
C PHE A 456 -16.56 -24.78 -1.42
N CYS A 457 -17.82 -24.56 -1.02
CA CYS A 457 -18.22 -23.37 -0.27
C CYS A 457 -18.14 -23.58 1.26
N ARG A 458 -17.55 -22.62 1.96
CA ARG A 458 -17.51 -22.58 3.45
C ARG A 458 -18.77 -22.02 4.10
N HIS A 459 -19.64 -21.38 3.32
CA HIS A 459 -20.87 -20.74 3.82
C HIS A 459 -22.11 -21.62 3.63
N CYS A 460 -22.06 -22.57 2.70
CA CYS A 460 -23.17 -23.47 2.39
C CYS A 460 -22.69 -24.86 1.95
N HIS A 461 -23.64 -25.78 1.77
CA HIS A 461 -23.43 -27.18 1.40
C HIS A 461 -23.55 -27.42 -0.12
N ILE A 462 -23.51 -26.37 -0.94
CA ILE A 462 -23.62 -26.51 -2.41
C ILE A 462 -22.52 -27.42 -2.95
N ASN A 463 -22.88 -28.30 -3.88
CA ASN A 463 -21.92 -29.10 -4.62
C ASN A 463 -21.51 -28.38 -5.92
N TYR A 464 -20.28 -28.59 -6.37
CA TYR A 464 -19.76 -28.04 -7.63
C TYR A 464 -20.66 -28.30 -8.84
N ASP A 465 -21.29 -29.47 -8.92
CA ASP A 465 -22.20 -29.81 -10.03
C ASP A 465 -23.49 -28.98 -10.04
N GLN A 466 -23.85 -28.42 -8.88
CA GLN A 466 -25.03 -27.56 -8.72
C GLN A 466 -24.74 -26.09 -9.01
N ARG A 467 -23.49 -25.72 -9.36
CA ARG A 467 -23.10 -24.30 -9.55
C ARG A 467 -23.88 -23.58 -10.66
N LEU A 468 -24.41 -24.34 -11.62
CA LEU A 468 -25.21 -23.83 -12.74
C LEU A 468 -26.71 -23.73 -12.41
N MET A 469 -27.14 -24.21 -11.23
CA MET A 469 -28.54 -24.15 -10.84
C MET A 469 -28.88 -22.74 -10.29
N PRO A 470 -30.05 -22.17 -10.63
CA PRO A 470 -30.52 -20.93 -10.03
C PRO A 470 -30.72 -21.07 -8.52
N LEU A 471 -30.29 -20.10 -7.71
CA LEU A 471 -30.41 -20.10 -6.25
C LEU A 471 -31.84 -20.32 -5.74
N SER A 472 -32.84 -19.86 -6.49
CA SER A 472 -34.25 -20.09 -6.17
C SER A 472 -34.63 -21.57 -6.09
N GLN A 473 -33.84 -22.44 -6.73
CA GLN A 473 -34.01 -23.89 -6.74
C GLN A 473 -33.11 -24.62 -5.72
N ILE A 474 -32.23 -23.90 -5.02
CA ILE A 474 -31.23 -24.45 -4.08
C ILE A 474 -31.41 -23.85 -2.67
N SER A 475 -32.59 -23.34 -2.34
CA SER A 475 -32.85 -22.76 -1.01
C SER A 475 -32.59 -23.79 0.10
N HIS A 476 -32.05 -23.32 1.25
CA HIS A 476 -31.74 -24.08 2.47
C HIS A 476 -30.38 -24.80 2.59
N LEU A 477 -29.37 -24.45 1.79
CA LEU A 477 -28.02 -25.05 1.93
C LEU A 477 -27.06 -24.36 2.91
N HIS A 478 -27.44 -23.37 3.71
CA HIS A 478 -26.48 -22.69 4.61
C HIS A 478 -25.95 -23.61 5.70
N ARG A 479 -24.65 -23.48 6.00
CA ARG A 479 -24.02 -24.22 7.11
C ARG A 479 -24.37 -23.57 8.44
N THR A 480 -24.99 -24.32 9.35
CA THR A 480 -25.14 -23.88 10.75
C THR A 480 -23.92 -24.28 11.59
N ARG A 481 -23.75 -23.66 12.77
CA ARG A 481 -22.68 -24.01 13.71
C ARG A 481 -22.80 -25.47 14.15
N ASP A 482 -23.98 -25.87 14.62
CA ASP A 482 -24.24 -27.23 15.10
C ASP A 482 -24.03 -28.29 14.00
N GLN A 483 -24.46 -28.02 12.76
CA GLN A 483 -24.21 -28.92 11.63
C GLN A 483 -22.71 -29.06 11.35
N HIS A 484 -21.98 -27.94 11.34
CA HIS A 484 -20.53 -27.95 11.10
C HIS A 484 -19.78 -28.67 12.22
N ASP A 485 -20.09 -28.40 13.48
CA ASP A 485 -19.46 -29.05 14.64
C ASP A 485 -19.67 -30.57 14.61
N ASN A 486 -20.87 -31.03 14.26
CA ASN A 486 -21.15 -32.46 14.06
C ASN A 486 -20.31 -33.08 12.94
N LEU A 487 -20.13 -32.37 11.81
CA LEU A 487 -19.27 -32.84 10.71
C LEU A 487 -17.81 -32.91 11.14
N VAL A 488 -17.32 -31.91 11.87
CA VAL A 488 -15.96 -31.89 12.41
C VAL A 488 -15.72 -33.08 13.34
N GLN A 489 -16.65 -33.38 14.26
CA GLN A 489 -16.53 -34.54 15.15
C GLN A 489 -16.49 -35.86 14.38
N GLN A 490 -17.30 -36.00 13.33
CA GLN A 490 -17.26 -37.19 12.47
C GLN A 490 -15.91 -37.33 11.76
N VAL A 491 -15.37 -36.24 11.20
CA VAL A 491 -14.06 -36.25 10.54
C VAL A 491 -12.93 -36.60 11.52
N ILE A 492 -12.98 -36.09 12.75
CA ILE A 492 -12.02 -36.43 13.82
C ILE A 492 -12.10 -37.93 14.15
N ASN A 493 -13.31 -38.47 14.30
CA ASN A 493 -13.52 -39.89 14.62
C ASN A 493 -13.09 -40.84 13.48
N LEU A 494 -13.07 -40.35 12.23
CA LEU A 494 -12.65 -41.09 11.03
C LEU A 494 -11.16 -40.86 10.68
N ASN A 495 -10.33 -40.45 11.65
CA ASN A 495 -8.89 -40.21 11.51
C ASN A 495 -8.47 -39.05 10.57
N ASN A 496 -9.31 -38.03 10.33
CA ASN A 496 -8.97 -36.78 9.62
C ASN A 496 -8.40 -36.94 8.18
N ASP A 497 -8.52 -38.11 7.56
CA ASP A 497 -8.07 -38.35 6.18
C ASP A 497 -9.25 -38.39 5.19
N PHE A 498 -10.47 -38.14 5.69
CA PHE A 498 -11.71 -38.14 4.91
C PHE A 498 -12.29 -36.72 4.80
N ILE A 499 -12.71 -36.33 3.59
CA ILE A 499 -13.43 -35.07 3.35
C ILE A 499 -14.93 -35.34 3.47
N LEU A 500 -15.57 -34.78 4.50
CA LEU A 500 -17.01 -34.94 4.70
C LEU A 500 -17.74 -33.62 4.44
N GLN A 501 -18.51 -33.58 3.35
CA GLN A 501 -19.24 -32.38 2.91
C GLN A 501 -18.34 -31.13 2.90
N GLY A 502 -17.14 -31.26 2.35
CA GLY A 502 -16.14 -30.20 2.26
C GLY A 502 -15.41 -29.86 3.56
N VAL A 503 -15.67 -30.54 4.69
CA VAL A 503 -14.93 -30.42 5.95
C VAL A 503 -13.78 -31.43 5.97
N VAL A 504 -12.58 -30.96 6.33
CA VAL A 504 -11.33 -31.75 6.38
C VAL A 504 -10.81 -31.87 7.82
N GLY A 505 -11.21 -30.98 8.73
CA GLY A 505 -10.84 -31.10 10.12
C GLY A 505 -11.23 -29.88 10.95
N ILE A 506 -10.74 -29.85 12.19
CA ILE A 506 -10.96 -28.74 13.10
C ILE A 506 -10.05 -27.55 12.76
N SER A 507 -10.61 -26.34 12.83
CA SER A 507 -9.83 -25.11 12.71
C SER A 507 -8.81 -24.99 13.87
N PRO A 508 -7.56 -24.54 13.60
CA PRO A 508 -6.60 -24.21 14.65
C PRO A 508 -7.05 -23.07 15.57
N PHE A 509 -8.01 -22.23 15.13
CA PHE A 509 -8.58 -21.13 15.92
C PHE A 509 -9.85 -21.53 16.68
N SER A 510 -10.25 -22.80 16.69
CA SER A 510 -11.45 -23.29 17.38
C SER A 510 -11.53 -22.92 18.88
N LYS A 511 -10.38 -22.71 19.54
CA LYS A 511 -10.29 -22.28 20.95
C LYS A 511 -10.27 -20.76 21.14
N LEU A 512 -10.22 -19.96 20.08
CA LEU A 512 -10.24 -18.50 20.17
C LEU A 512 -11.65 -18.04 20.58
N ILE A 513 -11.75 -17.25 21.64
CA ILE A 513 -13.04 -16.72 22.13
C ILE A 513 -13.67 -15.89 21.01
N GLY A 514 -14.92 -16.22 20.68
CA GLY A 514 -15.69 -15.55 19.63
C GLY A 514 -15.51 -16.12 18.22
N PHE A 515 -14.55 -17.03 18.01
CA PHE A 515 -14.29 -17.64 16.72
C PHE A 515 -15.20 -18.85 16.44
N HIS A 516 -15.63 -19.00 15.19
CA HIS A 516 -16.15 -20.24 14.63
C HIS A 516 -15.97 -20.26 13.11
N ALA A 517 -15.62 -21.41 12.53
CA ALA A 517 -15.26 -21.51 11.12
C ALA A 517 -16.37 -21.03 10.16
N THR A 518 -17.65 -21.22 10.50
CA THR A 518 -18.78 -20.75 9.68
C THR A 518 -19.20 -19.29 9.94
N THR A 519 -18.73 -18.66 11.02
CA THR A 519 -19.19 -17.32 11.43
C THR A 519 -18.04 -16.37 11.78
N SER A 520 -16.82 -16.62 11.29
CA SER A 520 -15.66 -15.76 11.55
C SER A 520 -14.70 -15.62 10.36
N LEU A 521 -15.03 -16.21 9.22
CA LEU A 521 -14.21 -16.27 8.00
C LEU A 521 -14.95 -15.65 6.81
N PRO A 522 -15.02 -14.30 6.73
CA PRO A 522 -15.72 -13.61 5.65
C PRO A 522 -15.10 -13.91 4.27
N SER A 523 -15.84 -13.60 3.22
CA SER A 523 -15.39 -13.63 1.83
C SER A 523 -14.71 -12.33 1.48
N ASP A 524 -13.70 -12.41 0.64
CA ASP A 524 -12.87 -11.26 0.34
C ASP A 524 -13.40 -10.50 -0.87
N LEU A 525 -13.81 -9.24 -0.63
CA LEU A 525 -14.36 -8.35 -1.64
C LEU A 525 -13.40 -8.16 -2.84
N MET A 526 -12.10 -8.04 -2.58
CA MET A 526 -11.12 -7.80 -3.65
C MET A 526 -10.96 -9.04 -4.56
N HIS A 527 -10.74 -10.22 -3.98
CA HIS A 527 -10.54 -11.45 -4.74
C HIS A 527 -11.81 -11.90 -5.44
N ASP A 528 -12.98 -11.78 -4.80
CA ASP A 528 -14.25 -12.26 -5.36
C ASP A 528 -14.77 -11.34 -6.45
N PHE A 529 -14.76 -10.02 -6.22
CA PHE A 529 -15.25 -9.05 -7.21
C PHE A 529 -14.13 -8.58 -8.15
N ASN A 530 -13.12 -7.88 -7.64
CA ASN A 530 -12.18 -7.14 -8.48
C ASN A 530 -11.36 -8.08 -9.38
N GLU A 531 -10.72 -9.08 -8.77
CA GLU A 531 -9.92 -10.06 -9.50
C GLU A 531 -10.73 -11.22 -10.05
N GLY A 532 -11.91 -11.46 -9.48
CA GLY A 532 -12.82 -12.52 -9.88
C GLY A 532 -13.82 -12.04 -10.91
N VAL A 533 -15.03 -11.78 -10.44
CA VAL A 533 -16.22 -11.65 -11.28
C VAL A 533 -16.18 -10.42 -12.18
N CYS A 534 -15.67 -9.27 -11.72
CA CYS A 534 -15.52 -8.07 -12.57
C CYS A 534 -14.61 -8.34 -13.76
N SER A 535 -13.48 -9.00 -13.53
CA SER A 535 -12.53 -9.37 -14.59
C SER A 535 -13.16 -10.32 -15.60
N GLN A 536 -13.98 -11.27 -15.15
CA GLN A 536 -14.69 -12.21 -16.03
C GLN A 536 -15.76 -11.52 -16.88
N ILE A 537 -16.52 -10.59 -16.31
CA ILE A 537 -17.53 -9.84 -17.06
C ILE A 537 -16.88 -8.91 -18.09
N LEU A 538 -15.81 -8.20 -17.74
CA LEU A 538 -15.03 -7.40 -18.70
C LEU A 538 -14.55 -8.24 -19.88
N LEU A 539 -13.98 -9.42 -19.58
CA LEU A 539 -13.51 -10.35 -20.60
C LEU A 539 -14.65 -10.80 -21.51
N ALA A 540 -15.82 -11.10 -20.96
CA ALA A 540 -17.01 -11.47 -21.73
C ALA A 540 -17.47 -10.33 -22.65
N MET A 541 -17.54 -9.10 -22.15
CA MET A 541 -17.91 -7.91 -22.93
C MET A 541 -16.94 -7.65 -24.09
N ILE A 542 -15.63 -7.74 -23.83
CA ILE A 542 -14.57 -7.56 -24.84
C ILE A 542 -14.66 -8.66 -25.92
N LYS A 543 -14.89 -9.91 -25.51
CA LYS A 543 -15.07 -11.03 -26.45
C LYS A 543 -16.34 -10.88 -27.27
N GLU A 544 -17.44 -10.42 -26.67
CA GLU A 544 -18.70 -10.17 -27.36
C GLU A 544 -18.55 -9.08 -28.42
N ALA A 545 -17.95 -7.93 -28.07
CA ALA A 545 -17.71 -6.83 -29.00
C ALA A 545 -16.91 -7.29 -30.23
N SER A 546 -15.90 -8.12 -30.02
CA SER A 546 -15.10 -8.70 -31.11
C SER A 546 -15.87 -9.76 -31.92
N ALA A 547 -16.64 -10.64 -31.27
CA ALA A 547 -17.44 -11.65 -31.95
C ALA A 547 -18.53 -11.03 -32.83
N LYS A 548 -19.16 -9.94 -32.37
CA LYS A 548 -20.13 -9.12 -33.13
C LYS A 548 -19.46 -8.25 -34.20
N ARG A 549 -18.12 -8.24 -34.30
CA ARG A 549 -17.33 -7.39 -35.21
C ARG A 549 -17.61 -5.89 -35.04
N ILE A 550 -17.93 -5.48 -33.81
CA ILE A 550 -18.11 -4.06 -33.45
C ILE A 550 -16.74 -3.40 -33.28
N LEU A 551 -15.84 -4.06 -32.54
CA LEU A 551 -14.43 -3.65 -32.38
C LEU A 551 -13.52 -4.88 -32.35
N SER A 552 -12.38 -4.81 -33.02
CA SER A 552 -11.29 -5.76 -32.89
C SER A 552 -10.52 -5.57 -31.58
N TYR A 553 -9.77 -6.59 -31.16
CA TYR A 553 -8.92 -6.47 -29.97
C TYR A 553 -7.85 -5.37 -30.09
N GLY A 554 -7.36 -5.10 -31.31
CA GLY A 554 -6.40 -4.02 -31.54
C GLY A 554 -7.02 -2.65 -31.32
N GLU A 555 -8.24 -2.42 -31.83
CA GLU A 555 -8.98 -1.15 -31.62
C GLU A 555 -9.34 -0.94 -30.14
N ILE A 556 -9.71 -2.02 -29.43
CA ILE A 556 -9.96 -1.97 -27.97
C ILE A 556 -8.68 -1.57 -27.22
N GLU A 557 -7.54 -2.20 -27.55
CA GLU A 557 -6.25 -1.89 -26.91
C GLU A 557 -5.78 -0.47 -27.21
N GLU A 558 -5.86 -0.03 -28.46
CA GLU A 558 -5.52 1.33 -28.88
C GLU A 558 -6.33 2.36 -28.09
N ARG A 559 -7.65 2.14 -28.00
CA ARG A 559 -8.54 3.06 -27.28
C ARG A 559 -8.26 3.13 -25.79
N LEU A 560 -7.94 2.01 -25.15
CA LEU A 560 -7.53 1.99 -23.75
C LEU A 560 -6.22 2.77 -23.54
N MET A 561 -5.27 2.66 -24.47
CA MET A 561 -3.99 3.34 -24.35
C MET A 561 -4.05 4.84 -24.65
N SER A 562 -4.94 5.25 -25.55
CA SER A 562 -5.13 6.65 -25.94
C SER A 562 -6.14 7.40 -25.06
N PHE A 563 -6.88 6.71 -24.19
CA PHE A 563 -7.88 7.34 -23.34
C PHE A 563 -7.25 8.33 -22.34
N GLU A 564 -7.82 9.52 -22.24
CA GLU A 564 -7.35 10.55 -21.31
C GLU A 564 -7.86 10.27 -19.89
N TYR A 565 -7.13 9.43 -19.16
CA TYR A 565 -7.43 9.16 -17.76
C TYR A 565 -7.24 10.41 -16.89
N GLY A 566 -8.25 10.71 -16.07
CA GLY A 566 -8.18 11.78 -15.10
C GLY A 566 -7.11 11.53 -14.04
N LEU A 567 -6.73 12.59 -13.31
CA LEU A 567 -5.56 12.57 -12.42
C LEU A 567 -5.69 11.56 -11.27
N ASN A 568 -6.91 11.27 -10.82
CA ASN A 568 -7.15 10.32 -9.73
C ASN A 568 -7.17 8.86 -10.24
N ASP A 569 -7.62 8.64 -11.47
CA ASP A 569 -7.70 7.31 -12.10
C ASP A 569 -6.40 6.89 -12.80
N LYS A 570 -5.60 7.84 -13.29
CA LYS A 570 -4.36 7.62 -14.05
C LYS A 570 -3.34 6.69 -13.37
N PRO A 571 -3.09 6.75 -12.04
CA PRO A 571 -2.18 5.81 -11.38
C PRO A 571 -2.64 4.35 -11.47
N ASN A 572 -3.94 4.12 -11.68
CA ASN A 572 -4.52 2.79 -11.81
C ASN A 572 -5.12 2.58 -13.20
N LYS A 573 -4.61 3.25 -14.24
CA LYS A 573 -5.15 3.13 -15.61
C LYS A 573 -5.34 1.66 -16.01
N GLY A 574 -6.37 1.41 -16.84
CA GLY A 574 -6.76 0.05 -17.23
C GLY A 574 -5.58 -0.75 -17.79
N PRO A 575 -5.51 -2.07 -17.50
CA PRO A 575 -4.40 -2.88 -17.97
C PRO A 575 -4.45 -3.08 -19.50
N ALA A 576 -3.28 -3.32 -20.10
CA ALA A 576 -3.20 -3.63 -21.53
C ALA A 576 -3.95 -4.93 -21.87
N VAL A 577 -4.83 -4.86 -22.86
CA VAL A 577 -5.68 -5.98 -23.29
C VAL A 577 -5.03 -6.71 -24.46
N ARG A 578 -3.98 -7.49 -24.17
CA ARG A 578 -3.24 -8.24 -25.20
C ARG A 578 -4.04 -9.47 -25.67
N LYS A 579 -4.12 -9.66 -26.99
CA LYS A 579 -4.79 -10.82 -27.63
C LYS A 579 -4.35 -12.17 -27.05
N LYS A 580 -3.06 -12.34 -26.73
CA LYS A 580 -2.53 -13.59 -26.13
C LYS A 580 -3.18 -13.93 -24.78
N HIS A 581 -3.45 -12.94 -23.93
CA HIS A 581 -4.06 -13.13 -22.62
C HIS A 581 -5.58 -13.36 -22.75
N LEU A 582 -6.23 -12.62 -23.64
CA LEU A 582 -7.66 -12.80 -23.93
C LEU A 582 -7.98 -14.21 -24.43
N ASN A 583 -7.13 -14.77 -25.29
CA ASN A 583 -7.26 -16.14 -25.78
C ASN A 583 -7.12 -17.17 -24.64
N LYS A 584 -6.25 -16.91 -23.66
CA LYS A 584 -6.15 -17.67 -22.41
C LYS A 584 -7.27 -17.38 -21.41
N GLY A 585 -8.23 -16.51 -21.77
CA GLY A 585 -9.35 -16.16 -20.91
C GLY A 585 -8.98 -15.32 -19.68
N LYS A 586 -7.97 -14.44 -19.78
CA LYS A 586 -7.50 -13.62 -18.66
C LYS A 586 -7.34 -12.15 -19.05
N ILE A 587 -7.55 -11.26 -18.07
CA ILE A 587 -7.11 -9.87 -18.08
C ILE A 587 -5.98 -9.76 -17.06
N VAL A 588 -4.76 -9.46 -17.53
CA VAL A 588 -3.56 -9.38 -16.69
C VAL A 588 -3.42 -7.96 -16.16
N GLY A 589 -3.36 -7.80 -14.85
CA GLY A 589 -3.27 -6.49 -14.18
C GLY A 589 -3.62 -6.60 -12.71
N THR A 590 -3.27 -5.56 -11.94
CA THR A 590 -3.58 -5.47 -10.51
C THR A 590 -5.10 -5.34 -10.29
N ALA A 591 -5.57 -5.67 -9.09
CA ALA A 591 -6.97 -5.48 -8.72
C ALA A 591 -7.45 -4.03 -8.96
N SER A 592 -6.61 -3.02 -8.67
CA SER A 592 -6.93 -1.61 -8.89
C SER A 592 -7.04 -1.26 -10.36
N GLN A 593 -6.14 -1.76 -11.22
CA GLN A 593 -6.18 -1.52 -12.67
C GLN A 593 -7.43 -2.14 -13.30
N LYS A 594 -7.74 -3.39 -12.93
CA LYS A 594 -8.97 -4.09 -13.37
C LYS A 594 -10.22 -3.33 -12.95
N MET A 595 -10.24 -2.78 -11.73
CA MET A 595 -11.36 -1.97 -11.27
C MET A 595 -11.42 -0.62 -11.98
N CYS A 596 -10.32 0.06 -12.25
CA CYS A 596 -10.36 1.29 -13.04
C CYS A 596 -10.97 1.04 -14.43
N LEU A 597 -10.55 -0.04 -15.10
CA LEU A 597 -11.16 -0.47 -16.36
C LEU A 597 -12.65 -0.78 -16.17
N PHE A 598 -13.02 -1.57 -15.18
CA PHE A 598 -14.43 -1.89 -14.89
C PHE A 598 -15.26 -0.63 -14.62
N LYS A 599 -14.69 0.37 -13.94
CA LYS A 599 -15.35 1.65 -13.65
C LYS A 599 -15.65 2.42 -14.93
N LEU A 600 -14.63 2.55 -15.77
CA LEU A 600 -14.59 3.46 -16.91
C LEU A 600 -15.00 2.79 -18.23
N PHE A 601 -15.21 1.46 -18.25
CA PHE A 601 -15.56 0.73 -19.46
C PHE A 601 -16.72 1.37 -20.25
N PRO A 602 -17.85 1.75 -19.62
CA PRO A 602 -18.94 2.41 -20.34
C PRO A 602 -18.60 3.80 -20.87
N ILE A 603 -17.68 4.52 -20.21
CA ILE A 603 -17.24 5.85 -20.65
C ILE A 603 -16.28 5.72 -21.84
N ILE A 604 -15.34 4.78 -21.76
CA ILE A 604 -14.34 4.53 -22.81
C ILE A 604 -15.00 4.02 -24.10
N PHE A 605 -16.03 3.18 -23.95
CA PHE A 605 -16.75 2.52 -25.05
C PHE A 605 -18.21 3.00 -25.16
N HIS A 606 -18.45 4.28 -24.91
CA HIS A 606 -19.79 4.86 -24.75
C HIS A 606 -20.68 4.70 -25.99
N GLU A 607 -20.10 4.68 -27.19
CA GLU A 607 -20.85 4.53 -28.44
C GLU A 607 -21.25 3.08 -28.76
N ILE A 608 -20.66 2.09 -28.07
CA ILE A 608 -20.96 0.66 -28.33
C ILE A 608 -21.59 -0.05 -27.14
N ILE A 609 -21.59 0.53 -25.94
CA ILE A 609 -22.05 -0.15 -24.72
C ILE A 609 -23.49 -0.68 -24.86
N ASP A 610 -24.36 0.06 -25.54
CA ASP A 610 -25.76 -0.30 -25.78
C ASP A 610 -25.94 -1.39 -26.85
N LEU A 611 -24.87 -1.75 -27.58
CA LEU A 611 -24.87 -2.83 -28.58
C LEU A 611 -24.48 -4.20 -27.98
N LEU A 612 -24.05 -4.22 -26.72
CA LEU A 612 -23.60 -5.42 -26.02
C LEU A 612 -24.73 -5.99 -25.16
N ASP A 613 -25.07 -7.26 -25.37
CA ASP A 613 -26.08 -7.97 -24.59
C ASP A 613 -25.58 -8.18 -23.15
N THR A 614 -24.27 -8.39 -22.98
CA THR A 614 -23.64 -8.51 -21.66
C THR A 614 -23.72 -7.24 -20.80
N LYS A 615 -24.17 -6.11 -21.35
CA LYS A 615 -24.45 -4.87 -20.60
C LYS A 615 -25.41 -5.11 -19.43
N GLU A 616 -26.44 -5.93 -19.61
CA GLU A 616 -27.43 -6.21 -18.55
C GLU A 616 -26.80 -6.89 -17.32
N ILE A 617 -25.86 -7.81 -17.56
CA ILE A 617 -25.09 -8.49 -16.51
C ILE A 617 -24.17 -7.50 -15.82
N TYR A 618 -23.50 -6.66 -16.61
CA TYR A 618 -22.61 -5.63 -16.14
C TYR A 618 -23.34 -4.61 -15.25
N ILE A 619 -24.50 -4.10 -15.65
CA ILE A 619 -25.31 -3.17 -14.86
C ILE A 619 -25.73 -3.80 -13.54
N CYS A 620 -26.23 -5.04 -13.57
CA CYS A 620 -26.62 -5.74 -12.35
C CYS A 620 -25.43 -5.91 -11.40
N LEU A 621 -24.24 -6.23 -11.93
CA LEU A 621 -23.01 -6.31 -11.15
C LEU A 621 -22.54 -4.96 -10.60
N ARG A 622 -22.66 -3.87 -11.39
CA ARG A 622 -22.35 -2.50 -10.96
C ARG A 622 -23.20 -2.10 -9.77
N GLU A 623 -24.47 -2.48 -9.78
CA GLU A 623 -25.37 -2.19 -8.67
C GLU A 623 -25.02 -2.98 -7.41
N ILE A 624 -24.71 -4.28 -7.55
CA ILE A 624 -24.21 -5.10 -6.43
C ILE A 624 -22.94 -4.47 -5.84
N ILE A 625 -21.99 -4.08 -6.71
CA ILE A 625 -20.73 -3.43 -6.31
C ILE A 625 -21.00 -2.14 -5.54
N SER A 626 -21.94 -1.32 -6.00
CA SER A 626 -22.34 -0.10 -5.28
C SER A 626 -22.73 -0.38 -3.83
N LEU A 627 -23.46 -1.47 -3.58
CA LEU A 627 -23.90 -1.84 -2.25
C LEU A 627 -22.78 -2.46 -1.41
N VAL A 628 -21.98 -3.39 -1.96
CA VAL A 628 -20.93 -4.08 -1.17
C VAL A 628 -19.73 -3.17 -0.85
N TYR A 629 -19.52 -2.11 -1.63
CA TYR A 629 -18.55 -1.04 -1.34
C TYR A 629 -19.11 0.06 -0.42
N ALA A 630 -20.40 0.02 -0.06
CA ALA A 630 -21.01 1.04 0.78
C ALA A 630 -20.49 0.98 2.23
N SER A 631 -20.06 2.13 2.75
CA SER A 631 -19.72 2.29 4.15
C SER A 631 -20.00 3.74 4.59
N PRO A 632 -20.96 3.97 5.51
CA PRO A 632 -21.79 2.98 6.20
C PRO A 632 -22.78 2.25 5.26
N PHE A 633 -23.28 1.11 5.70
CA PHE A 633 -24.26 0.29 4.95
C PHE A 633 -25.63 0.35 5.65
N ARG A 634 -26.74 0.54 4.91
CA ARG A 634 -28.09 0.47 5.49
C ARG A 634 -28.60 -0.97 5.56
N LYS A 635 -29.09 -1.42 6.73
CA LYS A 635 -29.67 -2.76 6.90
C LYS A 635 -30.87 -3.00 5.98
N SER A 636 -31.65 -1.95 5.73
CA SER A 636 -32.75 -1.97 4.76
C SER A 636 -32.33 -2.37 3.34
N TRP A 637 -31.05 -2.23 2.95
CA TRP A 637 -30.55 -2.67 1.64
C TRP A 637 -30.24 -4.17 1.56
N LEU A 638 -30.24 -4.91 2.67
CA LEU A 638 -29.87 -6.33 2.68
C LEU A 638 -30.78 -7.19 1.79
N SER A 639 -32.10 -6.97 1.86
CA SER A 639 -33.07 -7.70 1.03
C SER A 639 -32.87 -7.38 -0.46
N TYR A 640 -32.64 -6.11 -0.77
CA TYR A 640 -32.39 -5.66 -2.14
C TYR A 640 -31.11 -6.25 -2.71
N LEU A 641 -30.01 -6.19 -1.95
CA LEU A 641 -28.75 -6.82 -2.32
C LEU A 641 -28.93 -8.32 -2.58
N HIS A 642 -29.67 -9.03 -1.71
CA HIS A 642 -29.96 -10.44 -1.94
C HIS A 642 -30.71 -10.68 -3.26
N SER A 643 -31.78 -9.94 -3.52
CA SER A 643 -32.53 -10.04 -4.78
C SER A 643 -31.65 -9.75 -6.01
N LEU A 644 -30.76 -8.75 -5.93
CA LEU A 644 -29.80 -8.46 -7.00
C LEU A 644 -28.84 -9.63 -7.24
N THR A 645 -28.29 -10.24 -6.19
CA THR A 645 -27.39 -11.40 -6.35
C THR A 645 -28.09 -12.61 -6.99
N VAL A 646 -29.38 -12.82 -6.69
CA VAL A 646 -30.20 -13.85 -7.34
C VAL A 646 -30.41 -13.51 -8.82
N ARG A 647 -30.79 -12.27 -9.14
CA ARG A 647 -30.93 -11.80 -10.53
C ARG A 647 -29.64 -11.98 -11.31
N PHE A 648 -28.52 -11.53 -10.74
CA PHE A 648 -27.20 -11.63 -11.35
C PHE A 648 -26.82 -13.07 -11.69
N GLN A 649 -27.03 -13.99 -10.75
CA GLN A 649 -26.74 -15.40 -10.98
C GLN A 649 -27.63 -15.99 -12.10
N CYS A 650 -28.93 -15.68 -12.13
CA CYS A 650 -29.82 -16.10 -13.21
C CYS A 650 -29.36 -15.58 -14.58
N LEU A 651 -28.96 -14.30 -14.66
CA LEU A 651 -28.45 -13.71 -15.91
C LEU A 651 -27.18 -14.41 -16.39
N ILE A 652 -26.21 -14.67 -15.51
CA ILE A 652 -24.97 -15.37 -15.88
C ILE A 652 -25.24 -16.81 -16.31
N VAL A 653 -26.07 -17.56 -15.59
CA VAL A 653 -26.43 -18.94 -15.96
C VAL A 653 -27.06 -18.98 -17.36
N HIS A 654 -27.92 -18.02 -17.67
CA HIS A 654 -28.60 -17.97 -18.95
C HIS A 654 -27.69 -17.51 -20.10
N MET A 655 -26.91 -16.44 -19.90
CA MET A 655 -26.18 -15.76 -20.98
C MET A 655 -24.72 -16.19 -21.09
N LEU A 656 -24.08 -16.57 -19.98
CA LEU A 656 -22.65 -16.87 -19.88
C LEU A 656 -22.38 -18.17 -19.09
N PRO A 657 -23.00 -19.32 -19.43
CA PRO A 657 -22.88 -20.56 -18.65
C PRO A 657 -21.43 -21.07 -18.54
N ASN A 658 -20.59 -20.79 -19.54
CA ASN A 658 -19.18 -21.19 -19.58
C ASN A 658 -18.25 -20.32 -18.72
N VAL A 659 -18.77 -19.25 -18.11
CA VAL A 659 -18.00 -18.27 -17.31
C VAL A 659 -18.25 -18.47 -15.80
N ILE A 660 -19.11 -19.42 -15.41
CA ILE A 660 -19.47 -19.66 -14.01
C ILE A 660 -18.33 -20.35 -13.25
N ILE A 661 -17.70 -19.56 -12.40
CA ILE A 661 -16.68 -20.00 -11.44
C ILE A 661 -17.23 -19.94 -10.01
N PRO A 662 -16.61 -20.66 -9.04
CA PRO A 662 -16.96 -20.59 -7.61
C PRO A 662 -17.15 -19.17 -7.05
N LYS A 663 -16.37 -18.19 -7.52
CA LYS A 663 -16.50 -16.78 -7.10
C LYS A 663 -17.86 -16.16 -7.43
N VAL A 664 -18.52 -16.57 -8.52
CA VAL A 664 -19.90 -16.14 -8.83
C VAL A 664 -20.87 -16.61 -7.74
N HIS A 665 -20.65 -17.81 -7.20
CA HIS A 665 -21.43 -18.31 -6.08
C HIS A 665 -21.09 -17.57 -4.77
N PHE A 666 -19.84 -17.18 -4.52
CA PHE A 666 -19.48 -16.46 -3.28
C PHE A 666 -20.19 -15.11 -3.14
N ILE A 667 -20.41 -14.40 -4.26
CA ILE A 667 -21.18 -13.15 -4.31
C ILE A 667 -22.57 -13.29 -3.68
N THR A 668 -23.20 -14.45 -3.80
CA THR A 668 -24.57 -14.69 -3.33
C THR A 668 -24.68 -14.66 -1.80
N HIS A 669 -23.55 -14.78 -1.10
CA HIS A 669 -23.50 -14.74 0.36
C HIS A 669 -23.27 -13.34 0.92
N TYR A 670 -22.99 -12.32 0.09
CA TYR A 670 -22.57 -11.00 0.59
C TYR A 670 -23.65 -10.29 1.41
N ALA A 671 -24.94 -10.40 1.05
CA ALA A 671 -26.02 -9.86 1.88
C ALA A 671 -25.97 -10.44 3.30
N LYS A 672 -25.87 -11.78 3.42
CA LYS A 672 -25.79 -12.43 4.73
C LYS A 672 -24.50 -12.09 5.47
N GLN A 673 -23.39 -11.99 4.76
CA GLN A 673 -22.09 -11.65 5.35
C GLN A 673 -22.05 -10.22 5.87
N ILE A 674 -22.64 -9.25 5.16
CA ILE A 674 -22.75 -7.87 5.64
C ILE A 674 -23.62 -7.82 6.90
N GLU A 675 -24.73 -8.57 6.95
CA GLU A 675 -25.53 -8.70 8.16
C GLU A 675 -24.72 -9.30 9.33
N MET A 676 -23.86 -10.28 9.06
CA MET A 676 -23.04 -10.97 10.08
C MET A 676 -21.86 -10.16 10.57
N TYR A 677 -21.17 -9.44 9.70
CA TYR A 677 -19.86 -8.84 9.98
C TYR A 677 -19.80 -7.30 9.84
N GLY A 678 -20.86 -6.68 9.32
CA GLY A 678 -20.86 -5.27 8.93
C GLY A 678 -20.33 -5.08 7.50
N PRO A 679 -20.12 -3.81 7.08
CA PRO A 679 -19.75 -3.51 5.70
C PRO A 679 -18.51 -4.27 5.22
N SER A 680 -18.56 -4.88 4.02
CA SER A 680 -17.52 -5.79 3.51
C SER A 680 -16.16 -5.13 3.33
N ILE A 681 -16.13 -3.84 2.98
CA ILE A 681 -14.90 -3.05 2.85
C ILE A 681 -14.06 -2.99 4.15
N ARG A 682 -14.68 -3.25 5.31
CA ARG A 682 -14.00 -3.21 6.63
C ARG A 682 -13.07 -4.39 6.86
N HIS A 683 -13.26 -5.50 6.14
CA HIS A 683 -12.54 -6.75 6.34
C HIS A 683 -11.99 -7.37 5.04
N TRP A 684 -11.85 -6.57 3.98
CA TRP A 684 -11.20 -7.02 2.74
C TRP A 684 -9.67 -7.08 2.87
N CYS A 685 -9.02 -7.78 1.94
CA CYS A 685 -7.61 -8.17 2.02
C CYS A 685 -6.64 -7.14 1.44
N MET A 686 -7.13 -6.14 0.69
CA MET A 686 -6.31 -5.27 -0.17
C MET A 686 -5.11 -4.62 0.53
N ARG A 687 -5.27 -4.07 1.74
CA ARG A 687 -4.17 -3.42 2.47
C ARG A 687 -3.24 -4.39 3.18
N PHE A 688 -3.74 -5.58 3.53
CA PHE A 688 -2.90 -6.66 4.04
C PHE A 688 -1.98 -7.19 2.93
N GLU A 689 -2.45 -7.23 1.69
CA GLU A 689 -1.59 -7.58 0.56
C GLU A 689 -0.51 -6.56 0.27
N SER A 690 -0.84 -5.27 0.33
CA SER A 690 0.17 -4.20 0.25
C SER A 690 1.27 -4.38 1.32
N LYS A 691 0.94 -4.88 2.53
CA LYS A 691 1.92 -5.15 3.60
C LYS A 691 2.97 -6.19 3.19
N HIS A 692 2.62 -7.16 2.33
CA HIS A 692 3.57 -8.18 1.90
C HIS A 692 4.75 -7.63 1.09
N GLN A 693 4.55 -6.54 0.35
CA GLN A 693 5.60 -5.92 -0.47
C GLN A 693 6.82 -5.55 0.37
N MET A 694 6.60 -5.04 1.58
CA MET A 694 7.68 -4.75 2.54
C MET A 694 8.55 -5.98 2.81
N PHE A 695 7.93 -7.12 3.10
CA PHE A 695 8.65 -8.36 3.42
C PHE A 695 9.37 -8.94 2.19
N LYS A 696 8.74 -8.88 1.01
CA LYS A 696 9.36 -9.29 -0.26
C LYS A 696 10.60 -8.44 -0.57
N GLN A 697 10.49 -7.12 -0.48
CA GLN A 697 11.61 -6.20 -0.70
C GLN A 697 12.74 -6.42 0.31
N LEU A 698 12.42 -6.62 1.59
CA LEU A 698 13.42 -6.90 2.62
C LEU A 698 14.14 -8.23 2.37
N ALA A 699 13.43 -9.27 1.92
CA ALA A 699 14.03 -10.55 1.60
C ALA A 699 15.04 -10.43 0.44
N VAL A 700 14.65 -9.72 -0.63
CA VAL A 700 15.52 -9.44 -1.79
C VAL A 700 16.74 -8.61 -1.38
N LYS A 701 16.54 -7.50 -0.65
CA LYS A 701 17.62 -6.60 -0.20
C LYS A 701 18.58 -7.28 0.79
N SER A 702 18.07 -8.14 1.67
CA SER A 702 18.87 -8.86 2.66
C SER A 702 19.82 -9.87 1.99
N ASN A 703 19.37 -10.51 0.90
CA ASN A 703 20.07 -11.59 0.20
C ASN A 703 20.63 -12.69 1.13
N ASN A 704 19.99 -12.89 2.29
CA ASN A 704 20.37 -13.86 3.30
C ASN A 704 19.14 -14.66 3.75
N PHE A 705 19.10 -15.93 3.36
CA PHE A 705 17.99 -16.83 3.58
C PHE A 705 18.25 -17.87 4.69
N LYS A 706 19.35 -17.78 5.45
CA LYS A 706 19.68 -18.77 6.49
C LYS A 706 18.60 -18.86 7.57
N ASN A 707 18.15 -17.71 8.06
CA ASN A 707 16.99 -17.58 8.92
C ASN A 707 16.24 -16.30 8.54
N ILE A 708 15.57 -16.38 7.40
CA ILE A 708 14.88 -15.23 6.82
C ILE A 708 13.74 -14.75 7.72
N LEU A 709 13.02 -15.67 8.37
CA LEU A 709 11.90 -15.33 9.25
C LEU A 709 12.34 -14.53 10.48
N TYR A 710 13.47 -14.89 11.11
CA TYR A 710 14.05 -14.07 12.17
C TYR A 710 14.39 -12.66 11.67
N THR A 711 15.00 -12.57 10.50
CA THR A 711 15.38 -11.28 9.91
C THR A 711 14.15 -10.43 9.63
N LEU A 712 13.14 -10.98 8.95
CA LEU A 712 11.91 -10.28 8.58
C LEU A 712 11.11 -9.83 9.81
N SER A 713 10.93 -10.70 10.81
CA SER A 713 10.21 -10.36 12.04
C SER A 713 10.93 -9.27 12.85
N LYS A 714 12.25 -9.35 12.98
CA LYS A 714 13.07 -8.32 13.63
C LYS A 714 13.02 -6.97 12.92
N ARG A 715 13.22 -6.97 11.59
CA ARG A 715 13.16 -5.74 10.77
C ARG A 715 11.77 -5.10 10.88
N HIS A 716 10.70 -5.89 10.86
CA HIS A 716 9.34 -5.40 11.11
C HIS A 716 9.20 -4.74 12.49
N GLN A 717 9.67 -5.38 13.56
CA GLN A 717 9.58 -4.81 14.93
C GLN A 717 10.37 -3.50 15.07
N LEU A 718 11.56 -3.41 14.46
CA LEU A 718 12.33 -2.16 14.44
C LEU A 718 11.62 -1.06 13.64
N ARG A 719 11.00 -1.40 12.51
CA ARG A 719 10.22 -0.46 11.72
C ARG A 719 8.98 0.03 12.47
N GLN A 720 8.31 -0.82 13.26
CA GLN A 720 7.23 -0.38 14.15
C GLN A 720 7.72 0.56 15.25
N CYS A 721 8.89 0.30 15.84
CA CYS A 721 9.51 1.21 16.82
C CYS A 721 9.73 2.60 16.22
N LEU A 722 10.29 2.67 14.99
CA LEU A 722 10.47 3.93 14.27
C LEU A 722 9.14 4.66 14.10
N PHE A 723 8.12 3.97 13.59
CA PHE A 723 6.80 4.55 13.30
C PHE A 723 6.09 5.09 14.55
N LEU A 724 6.27 4.43 15.69
CA LEU A 724 5.65 4.82 16.96
C LEU A 724 6.45 5.89 17.70
N SER A 725 7.77 5.96 17.46
CA SER A 725 8.68 6.92 18.09
C SER A 725 8.57 8.35 17.53
N LEU A 726 8.09 8.49 16.31
CA LEU A 726 8.02 9.76 15.60
C LEU A 726 6.69 10.46 15.92
N PRO A 727 6.69 11.64 16.58
CA PRO A 727 5.46 12.34 17.01
C PRO A 727 4.51 12.65 15.86
N ASN A 728 5.05 12.82 14.65
CA ASN A 728 4.31 13.19 13.46
C ASN A 728 4.00 12.02 12.52
N TYR A 729 4.44 10.79 12.82
CA TYR A 729 4.42 9.74 11.80
C TYR A 729 3.05 9.11 11.59
N TYR A 730 2.26 8.97 12.65
CA TYR A 730 0.82 8.71 12.50
C TYR A 730 0.01 9.99 12.38
N LYS A 731 0.63 11.15 12.64
CA LYS A 731 -0.03 12.44 12.51
C LYS A 731 -0.42 12.61 11.04
N ILE A 732 -1.68 12.94 10.89
CA ILE A 732 -2.31 13.46 9.70
C ILE A 732 -1.33 14.36 8.91
N VAL A 733 -0.97 13.94 7.70
CA VAL A 733 -0.08 14.70 6.81
C VAL A 733 -0.85 15.87 6.25
N ARG A 734 -0.24 17.06 6.26
CA ARG A 734 -0.77 18.31 5.68
C ARG A 734 0.31 18.96 4.84
N GLU A 735 0.50 18.40 3.66
CA GLU A 735 1.60 18.74 2.77
C GLU A 735 1.10 19.11 1.38
N GLY A 736 1.54 20.27 0.89
CA GLY A 736 1.27 20.68 -0.48
C GLY A 736 2.47 20.42 -1.39
N TYR A 737 2.18 20.03 -2.63
CA TYR A 737 3.19 19.71 -3.65
C TYR A 737 3.07 20.66 -4.85
N SER A 738 4.20 20.93 -5.49
CA SER A 738 4.30 21.82 -6.67
C SER A 738 3.75 23.23 -6.39
N ALA A 739 4.39 23.92 -5.44
CA ALA A 739 3.97 25.24 -4.98
C ALA A 739 4.41 26.35 -5.94
N THR A 740 3.53 27.30 -6.22
CA THR A 740 3.84 28.53 -6.94
C THR A 740 3.35 29.73 -6.15
N GLU A 741 4.23 30.69 -5.89
CA GLU A 741 3.84 31.97 -5.29
C GLU A 741 3.00 32.76 -6.29
N LYS A 742 1.85 33.25 -5.84
CA LYS A 742 0.91 34.03 -6.66
C LYS A 742 0.67 35.37 -6.00
N ASP A 743 0.86 36.43 -6.78
CA ASP A 743 0.34 37.73 -6.39
C ASP A 743 -1.19 37.72 -6.48
N LEU A 744 -1.83 38.32 -5.50
CA LEU A 744 -3.29 38.34 -5.42
C LEU A 744 -3.93 38.94 -6.67
N CYS A 745 -3.28 39.94 -7.28
CA CYS A 745 -3.73 40.58 -8.51
C CYS A 745 -3.75 39.65 -9.73
N THR A 746 -3.02 38.53 -9.68
CA THR A 746 -2.96 37.53 -10.76
C THR A 746 -4.09 36.50 -10.69
N LEU A 747 -4.81 36.43 -9.56
CA LEU A 747 -5.97 35.55 -9.42
C LEU A 747 -7.19 36.10 -10.18
N PRO A 748 -8.08 35.23 -10.69
CA PRO A 748 -9.32 35.64 -11.35
C PRO A 748 -10.15 36.61 -10.49
N ALA A 749 -10.86 37.55 -11.12
CA ALA A 749 -11.60 38.60 -10.42
C ALA A 749 -12.59 38.06 -9.38
N ASP A 750 -13.29 36.97 -9.70
CA ASP A 750 -14.29 36.39 -8.81
C ASP A 750 -13.64 35.66 -7.61
N VAL A 751 -12.49 35.01 -7.83
CA VAL A 751 -11.69 34.42 -6.74
C VAL A 751 -11.16 35.52 -5.81
N ARG A 752 -10.70 36.64 -6.36
CA ARG A 752 -10.24 37.79 -5.56
C ARG A 752 -11.37 38.36 -4.70
N LYS A 753 -12.55 38.59 -5.29
CA LYS A 753 -13.73 39.08 -4.54
C LYS A 753 -14.13 38.12 -3.43
N LEU A 754 -14.14 36.82 -3.72
CA LEU A 754 -14.47 35.76 -2.76
C LEU A 754 -13.50 35.74 -1.58
N LEU A 755 -12.21 35.87 -1.87
CA LEU A 755 -11.15 35.95 -0.87
C LEU A 755 -11.24 37.24 -0.03
N GLN A 756 -11.44 38.40 -0.67
CA GLN A 756 -11.57 39.71 0.00
C GLN A 756 -12.82 39.82 0.89
N GLY A 757 -13.91 39.14 0.53
CA GLY A 757 -15.15 39.10 1.32
C GLY A 757 -15.02 38.32 2.63
N ASN A 758 -13.93 37.56 2.82
CA ASN A 758 -13.68 36.74 3.99
C ASN A 758 -12.59 37.40 4.86
N THR A 759 -13.01 38.29 5.76
CA THR A 759 -12.17 39.27 6.49
C THR A 759 -11.08 38.66 7.39
N THR A 760 -11.09 37.34 7.61
CA THR A 760 -10.05 36.61 8.35
C THR A 760 -8.71 36.49 7.62
N TYR A 761 -8.68 36.67 6.30
CA TYR A 761 -7.50 36.31 5.48
C TYR A 761 -6.77 37.49 4.83
N PHE A 762 -7.12 38.75 5.15
CA PHE A 762 -6.70 39.90 4.34
C PHE A 762 -6.22 41.14 5.11
N ASP A 763 -4.94 41.49 4.91
CA ASP A 763 -4.38 42.83 5.16
C ASP A 763 -3.68 43.46 3.93
N GLY A 764 -3.71 42.77 2.78
CA GLY A 764 -3.11 43.25 1.52
C GLY A 764 -1.60 42.99 1.38
N ARG A 765 -0.95 42.36 2.37
CA ARG A 765 0.48 41.95 2.32
C ARG A 765 0.69 40.44 2.37
N THR A 766 -0.39 39.67 2.43
CA THR A 766 -0.37 38.22 2.63
C THR A 766 0.13 37.49 1.39
N LYS A 767 1.18 36.65 1.56
CA LYS A 767 1.67 35.76 0.49
C LYS A 767 0.67 34.65 0.25
N VAL A 768 0.26 34.47 -1.01
CA VAL A 768 -0.61 33.36 -1.42
C VAL A 768 0.23 32.34 -2.17
N MET A 769 0.23 31.11 -1.66
CA MET A 769 0.87 29.97 -2.33
C MET A 769 -0.21 29.12 -2.99
N GLU A 770 -0.15 28.96 -4.30
CA GLU A 770 -0.97 27.98 -5.04
C GLU A 770 -0.24 26.64 -5.12
N TYR A 771 -0.97 25.54 -4.97
CA TYR A 771 -0.46 24.18 -5.06
C TYR A 771 -1.23 23.38 -6.10
N GLN A 772 -0.57 22.42 -6.75
CA GLN A 772 -1.25 21.47 -7.65
C GLN A 772 -1.89 20.32 -6.90
N ARG A 773 -1.28 19.92 -5.77
CA ARG A 773 -1.75 18.81 -4.93
C ARG A 773 -1.59 19.16 -3.45
N LEU A 774 -2.48 18.62 -2.64
CA LEU A 774 -2.45 18.71 -1.19
C LEU A 774 -2.79 17.34 -0.59
N LYS A 775 -1.88 16.75 0.17
CA LYS A 775 -2.19 15.63 1.06
C LYS A 775 -2.66 16.22 2.39
N PHE A 776 -3.95 16.11 2.67
CA PHE A 776 -4.55 16.59 3.91
C PHE A 776 -5.26 15.43 4.61
N ASP A 777 -4.82 15.09 5.81
CA ASP A 777 -5.37 14.01 6.62
C ASP A 777 -5.35 12.63 5.90
N ASN A 778 -4.32 12.42 5.08
CA ASN A 778 -4.10 11.25 4.19
C ASN A 778 -5.05 11.14 3.00
N ILE A 779 -5.74 12.22 2.67
CA ILE A 779 -6.56 12.34 1.47
C ILE A 779 -5.83 13.27 0.51
N MET A 780 -5.72 12.82 -0.74
CA MET A 780 -5.13 13.61 -1.81
C MET A 780 -6.19 14.49 -2.45
N PHE A 781 -5.99 15.80 -2.32
CA PHE A 781 -6.68 16.83 -3.09
C PHE A 781 -5.79 17.20 -4.28
N ILE A 782 -6.33 17.12 -5.49
CA ILE A 782 -5.63 17.49 -6.71
C ILE A 782 -6.46 18.58 -7.39
N LYS A 783 -5.80 19.61 -7.92
CA LYS A 783 -6.46 20.63 -8.74
C LYS A 783 -7.14 19.95 -9.94
N GLY A 784 -8.40 20.25 -10.18
CA GLY A 784 -9.26 19.60 -11.17
C GLY A 784 -10.05 18.40 -10.65
N SER A 785 -9.77 17.89 -9.44
CA SER A 785 -10.56 16.80 -8.86
C SER A 785 -11.96 17.25 -8.46
N VAL A 786 -12.88 16.30 -8.49
CA VAL A 786 -14.24 16.45 -7.96
C VAL A 786 -14.39 15.69 -6.65
N PHE A 787 -15.14 16.28 -5.72
CA PHE A 787 -15.48 15.67 -4.43
C PHE A 787 -16.99 15.72 -4.21
N VAL A 788 -17.52 14.73 -3.50
CA VAL A 788 -18.92 14.73 -3.08
C VAL A 788 -19.10 15.74 -1.95
N ASN A 789 -20.05 16.66 -2.12
CA ASN A 789 -20.35 17.74 -1.17
C ASN A 789 -21.38 17.30 -0.12
N LYS A 790 -22.56 16.93 -0.60
CA LYS A 790 -23.71 16.49 0.20
C LYS A 790 -24.64 15.63 -0.65
N LEU A 791 -25.48 14.85 0.02
CA LEU A 791 -26.59 14.12 -0.59
C LEU A 791 -27.89 14.91 -0.39
N THR A 792 -28.84 14.80 -1.32
CA THR A 792 -30.21 15.31 -1.10
C THR A 792 -30.89 14.51 0.02
N GLU A 793 -31.71 15.16 0.85
CA GLU A 793 -32.31 14.52 2.02
C GLU A 793 -33.37 13.45 1.65
N GLU A 794 -34.06 13.61 0.52
CA GLU A 794 -35.15 12.71 0.09
C GLU A 794 -34.66 11.53 -0.76
N GLU A 795 -33.80 11.80 -1.77
CA GLU A 795 -33.41 10.81 -2.79
C GLU A 795 -31.95 10.35 -2.69
N GLU A 796 -31.19 10.86 -1.70
CA GLU A 796 -29.75 10.61 -1.52
C GLU A 796 -28.91 10.90 -2.78
N ILE A 797 -29.35 11.81 -3.64
CA ILE A 797 -28.63 12.20 -4.87
C ILE A 797 -27.41 13.04 -4.49
N PRO A 798 -26.18 12.66 -4.92
CA PRO A 798 -24.99 13.41 -4.61
C PRO A 798 -24.94 14.74 -5.37
N SER A 799 -24.46 15.77 -4.69
CA SER A 799 -23.98 17.01 -5.29
C SER A 799 -22.46 17.08 -5.18
N PHE A 800 -21.82 17.81 -6.10
CA PHE A 800 -20.38 17.74 -6.29
C PHE A 800 -19.72 19.12 -6.21
N LEU A 801 -18.44 19.12 -5.83
CA LEU A 801 -17.57 20.30 -5.80
C LEU A 801 -16.32 20.02 -6.63
N HIS A 802 -16.03 20.90 -7.57
CA HIS A 802 -14.86 20.84 -8.44
C HIS A 802 -13.76 21.75 -7.91
N VAL A 803 -12.58 21.20 -7.65
CA VAL A 803 -11.45 21.93 -7.05
C VAL A 803 -10.73 22.76 -8.11
N ILE A 804 -10.95 24.07 -8.09
CA ILE A 804 -10.35 25.02 -9.03
C ILE A 804 -8.96 25.48 -8.55
N PHE A 805 -8.81 25.79 -7.27
CA PHE A 805 -7.52 26.16 -6.68
C PHE A 805 -7.30 25.51 -5.32
N ILE A 806 -6.05 25.17 -5.04
CA ILE A 806 -5.57 24.79 -3.71
C ILE A 806 -4.61 25.88 -3.26
N LEU A 807 -5.01 26.65 -2.26
CA LEU A 807 -4.27 27.81 -1.79
C LEU A 807 -3.83 27.59 -0.34
N LYS A 808 -2.64 28.10 -0.03
CA LYS A 808 -2.20 28.31 1.35
C LYS A 808 -2.01 29.80 1.57
N ILE A 809 -2.74 30.34 2.53
CA ILE A 809 -2.66 31.73 2.96
C ILE A 809 -2.27 31.68 4.43
N ASP A 810 -1.09 32.22 4.75
CA ASP A 810 -0.43 32.05 6.04
C ASP A 810 -0.33 30.57 6.46
N ASN A 811 -1.10 30.17 7.48
CA ASN A 811 -1.12 28.80 8.00
C ASN A 811 -2.34 27.98 7.55
N ASP A 812 -3.29 28.59 6.84
CA ASP A 812 -4.56 27.97 6.50
C ASP A 812 -4.57 27.43 5.06
N TRP A 813 -5.09 26.21 4.93
CA TRP A 813 -5.34 25.57 3.64
C TRP A 813 -6.76 25.88 3.18
N LEU A 814 -6.88 26.44 1.98
CA LEU A 814 -8.14 26.83 1.37
C LEU A 814 -8.29 26.15 0.00
N LEU A 815 -9.47 25.62 -0.25
CA LEU A 815 -9.89 25.08 -1.53
C LEU A 815 -10.88 26.06 -2.14
N ILE A 816 -10.54 26.63 -3.30
CA ILE A 816 -11.51 27.35 -4.12
C ILE A 816 -12.20 26.31 -4.98
N VAL A 817 -13.50 26.16 -4.78
CA VAL A 817 -14.29 25.12 -5.41
C VAL A 817 -15.46 25.73 -6.17
N GLU A 818 -15.77 25.14 -7.33
CA GLU A 818 -17.00 25.39 -8.06
C GLU A 818 -18.07 24.37 -7.64
N GLN A 819 -19.29 24.82 -7.40
CA GLN A 819 -20.42 23.93 -7.21
C GLN A 819 -20.87 23.34 -8.55
N LEU A 820 -21.00 22.02 -8.61
CA LEU A 820 -21.57 21.34 -9.77
C LEU A 820 -22.99 20.89 -9.46
N GLN A 821 -23.87 21.02 -10.44
CA GLN A 821 -25.24 20.54 -10.38
C GLN A 821 -25.32 19.14 -10.98
N THR A 822 -25.94 18.21 -10.27
CA THR A 822 -26.24 16.88 -10.79
C THR A 822 -27.52 16.95 -11.60
N VAL A 823 -27.43 16.67 -12.90
CA VAL A 823 -28.56 16.75 -13.84
C VAL A 823 -29.37 15.47 -13.79
N ALA A 824 -28.72 14.33 -13.97
CA ALA A 824 -29.34 13.01 -13.98
C ALA A 824 -28.31 11.91 -13.70
N PHE A 825 -28.79 10.70 -13.41
CA PHE A 825 -27.96 9.50 -13.44
C PHE A 825 -28.15 8.79 -14.79
N ASN A 826 -27.05 8.58 -15.53
CA ASN A 826 -27.07 7.84 -16.78
C ASN A 826 -26.76 6.36 -16.51
N GLU A 827 -27.78 5.50 -16.65
CA GLU A 827 -27.66 4.05 -16.38
C GLU A 827 -26.72 3.34 -17.36
N SER A 828 -26.73 3.71 -18.66
CA SER A 828 -25.85 3.10 -19.66
C SER A 828 -24.37 3.36 -19.35
N LEU A 829 -24.03 4.57 -18.93
CA LEU A 829 -22.67 4.95 -18.55
C LEU A 829 -22.35 4.66 -17.08
N TRP A 830 -23.37 4.28 -16.30
CA TRP A 830 -23.32 4.17 -14.84
C TRP A 830 -22.65 5.36 -14.16
N SER A 831 -23.02 6.57 -14.57
CA SER A 831 -22.34 7.82 -14.17
C SER A 831 -23.35 8.96 -13.98
N TYR A 832 -23.02 9.90 -13.10
CA TYR A 832 -23.83 11.11 -12.91
C TYR A 832 -23.44 12.16 -13.95
N GLU A 833 -24.44 12.71 -14.65
CA GLU A 833 -24.28 13.85 -15.54
C GLU A 833 -24.25 15.14 -14.70
N LEU A 834 -23.26 16.00 -14.98
CA LEU A 834 -22.99 17.22 -14.24
C LEU A 834 -23.05 18.45 -15.13
N GLU A 835 -23.51 19.55 -14.55
CA GLU A 835 -23.45 20.89 -15.13
C GLU A 835 -22.62 21.84 -14.25
N HIS A 836 -21.80 22.66 -14.91
CA HIS A 836 -21.01 23.71 -14.29
C HIS A 836 -21.91 24.90 -13.94
N THR A 837 -22.01 25.25 -12.65
CA THR A 837 -22.81 26.39 -12.22
C THR A 837 -22.04 27.71 -12.21
N HIS A 838 -20.69 27.64 -12.29
CA HIS A 838 -19.77 28.76 -12.11
C HIS A 838 -19.87 29.47 -10.76
N LEU A 839 -20.61 28.90 -9.80
CA LEU A 839 -20.71 29.41 -8.44
C LEU A 839 -19.50 28.95 -7.63
N LEU A 840 -18.60 29.89 -7.35
CA LEU A 840 -17.40 29.65 -6.57
C LEU A 840 -17.64 29.81 -5.06
N SER A 841 -17.01 28.96 -4.26
CA SER A 841 -16.99 29.07 -2.80
C SER A 841 -15.65 28.64 -2.22
N ILE A 842 -15.38 29.07 -0.99
CA ILE A 842 -14.19 28.66 -0.23
C ILE A 842 -14.59 27.49 0.67
N LYS A 843 -13.81 26.41 0.61
CA LYS A 843 -13.90 25.29 1.54
C LYS A 843 -12.57 25.05 2.22
N GLN A 844 -12.61 24.62 3.48
CA GLN A 844 -11.45 23.99 4.09
C GLN A 844 -11.42 22.50 3.71
N PRO A 845 -10.23 21.89 3.55
CA PRO A 845 -10.11 20.49 3.18
C PRO A 845 -10.92 19.54 4.08
N ASN A 846 -10.95 19.79 5.39
CA ASN A 846 -11.71 18.98 6.36
C ASN A 846 -13.21 18.90 6.07
N GLN A 847 -13.80 19.91 5.42
CA GLN A 847 -15.23 19.95 5.08
C GLN A 847 -15.62 18.96 3.97
N LEU A 848 -14.65 18.48 3.18
CA LEU A 848 -14.87 17.61 2.02
C LEU A 848 -14.59 16.11 2.31
N ILE A 849 -14.19 15.79 3.54
CA ILE A 849 -13.71 14.44 3.91
C ILE A 849 -14.86 13.51 4.36
N HIS A 850 -16.05 14.05 4.60
CA HIS A 850 -17.07 13.35 5.39
C HIS A 850 -17.94 12.35 4.61
N VAL A 851 -18.24 12.59 3.33
CA VAL A 851 -19.18 11.76 2.56
C VAL A 851 -18.45 10.68 1.77
N LEU A 852 -17.46 11.07 0.98
CA LEU A 852 -16.59 10.17 0.24
C LEU A 852 -15.17 10.76 0.23
N PRO A 853 -14.23 10.25 1.07
CA PRO A 853 -12.88 10.80 1.22
C PRO A 853 -11.96 10.42 0.05
N LYS A 854 -12.39 10.62 -1.19
CA LYS A 854 -11.64 10.28 -2.41
C LYS A 854 -11.95 11.28 -3.53
N GLY A 855 -10.90 11.81 -4.15
CA GLY A 855 -11.02 12.60 -5.37
C GLY A 855 -11.53 11.77 -6.55
N LEU A 856 -12.44 12.35 -7.32
CA LEU A 856 -13.03 11.80 -8.53
C LEU A 856 -12.60 12.64 -9.74
N ASP A 857 -12.71 12.06 -10.92
CA ASP A 857 -12.42 12.72 -12.19
C ASP A 857 -13.72 13.00 -12.97
N ILE A 858 -13.75 14.11 -13.70
CA ILE A 858 -14.79 14.43 -14.69
C ILE A 858 -14.32 13.89 -16.04
N TYR A 859 -15.24 13.25 -16.76
CA TYR A 859 -15.04 12.82 -18.13
C TYR A 859 -16.05 13.52 -19.05
N GLU A 860 -15.56 14.17 -20.09
CA GLU A 860 -16.40 14.87 -21.07
C GLU A 860 -16.76 13.93 -22.23
N LEU A 861 -18.05 13.80 -22.51
CA LEU A 861 -18.57 13.04 -23.65
C LEU A 861 -19.69 13.84 -24.33
N ASN A 862 -19.56 14.12 -25.62
CA ASN A 862 -20.56 14.89 -26.39
C ASN A 862 -20.98 16.20 -25.71
N GLU A 863 -20.01 17.00 -25.26
CA GLU A 863 -20.21 18.28 -24.54
C GLU A 863 -20.89 18.16 -23.17
N LYS A 864 -21.05 16.95 -22.63
CA LYS A 864 -21.59 16.69 -21.29
C LYS A 864 -20.51 16.17 -20.36
N SER A 865 -20.57 16.58 -19.10
CA SER A 865 -19.63 16.16 -18.06
C SER A 865 -20.19 15.00 -17.24
N PHE A 866 -19.38 13.98 -17.00
CA PHE A 866 -19.76 12.79 -16.24
C PHE A 866 -18.81 12.51 -15.09
N VAL A 867 -19.34 12.08 -13.95
CA VAL A 867 -18.55 11.56 -12.82
C VAL A 867 -19.04 10.17 -12.43
N ASN A 868 -18.10 9.28 -12.13
CA ASN A 868 -18.39 7.89 -11.79
C ASN A 868 -18.00 7.55 -10.35
N ILE A 869 -18.92 6.96 -9.59
CA ILE A 869 -18.73 6.51 -8.20
C ILE A 869 -18.93 5.01 -8.09
N PHE A 870 -18.09 4.34 -7.31
CA PHE A 870 -18.16 2.90 -7.06
C PHE A 870 -19.11 2.47 -5.95
N SER A 871 -19.31 3.34 -4.97
CA SER A 871 -19.99 3.04 -3.71
C SER A 871 -21.32 3.76 -3.65
N ARG A 872 -22.36 3.07 -3.18
CA ARG A 872 -23.65 3.69 -2.89
C ARG A 872 -23.48 4.55 -1.64
N LEU A 873 -23.77 5.82 -1.79
CA LEU A 873 -23.66 6.79 -0.71
C LEU A 873 -24.96 6.84 0.07
N THR A 874 -24.88 7.26 1.33
CA THR A 874 -26.03 7.42 2.19
C THR A 874 -25.81 8.52 3.22
N ALA A 875 -26.89 9.20 3.60
CA ALA A 875 -26.86 10.25 4.61
C ALA A 875 -27.29 9.71 5.99
N GLU A 876 -26.65 10.16 7.06
CA GLU A 876 -27.14 9.92 8.42
C GLU A 876 -28.48 10.66 8.60
N LYS A 877 -29.53 9.95 9.03
CA LYS A 877 -30.80 10.60 9.40
C LYS A 877 -30.56 11.49 10.61
N LYS A 878 -30.95 12.76 10.52
CA LYS A 878 -30.83 13.75 11.60
C LYS A 878 -31.85 13.51 12.71
#